data_AF-A0A7S7AL02-F1
#
_entry.id   AF-A0A7S7AL02-F1
#
_cell.length_a   1.000
_cell.length_b   1.000
_cell.length_c   1.000
_cell.angle_alpha   90.00
_cell.angle_beta   90.00
_cell.angle_gamma   90.00
#
_symmetry.space_group_name_H-M   'P 1'
#
loop_
_entity.id
_entity.type
_entity.pdbx_description
1 polymer ?
#
loop_
_entity_poly.entity_id
_entity_poly.type
_entity_poly.pdbx_seq_one_letter_code
_entity_poly.pdbx_strand_id
1 'polypeptide(L)'
;MSRGSEWGRWDLHVHTKGTAKNDQFGNISFDEYCIQLFRKALELNIKAIGITDYFSIENYKNVKKFQDDINNQAQFNDDEKNLISKILILPNMELRISPSTGAGSLINLHLIFNPSKIEAIENQILNHIQMVHGNGNKYQLNEYGLKSLGRLYLSVDQLNDENLALKKGIEQFCIPHTELIEVFEANNNLRSEILVFVANGDNDGVSGLKSHEEILQQQQASAFSLRNSIYQLTDGLFSAKPSDHKYFLGHGRESAEEIISKYRSLKPSIHGSDAHCPEDLFEPKMNRYCWIKAEPTFEGLKQIIHEPESRVHIGQHCPEIKNTYEVIDYIELNNTNVANEKIYFNGNLTSIIGGRSSGKSTLLQCLANKLKPTALNTLDPSQHIDELCSNFRIIWQDGKEDYSRPIEYFYQGHMYSKSKDQGIEDIVKDLIQQKDNKLFSKFKEQNDFLRHEISGKVSTYFSILSSLSDYQSQLIQKGNKDDIQNQVNELSIKIQNNDIGNITQEEMADFNASNETLKILNKNLEGLITFKELLIDKHCSDFYQLLNPLELNLNYVLVQSHFESFASEIEKFTTTQFEQFKKLSLQTISDQILKIEQEILGIQSTDTFKKVEVYLKSSDAIKPLLERLNIEKAKIQEIDDILEKIAELKKSLESLKTEFQRTIWLSMSNVASELIQAISSITISQDLQIIATNMFDKFKFNEFIKKTINQQPEKAKLFAEMQVASQIELLDKYHEIVASLEEGEIRFRGGTTLETFTKEFFDNSWFKIKFDVIYDGDNYNEMSQGKKAFVVLKMTLDCSESKCPIIIDQPEDDLDNRAIYSELVTFLKQKKKERQIILVTHNANVVVNADSELIIVANQHGIHSPNMNNHKFQYKFGSIESLDHDPSCSSTLNQKTIKSHICEILEGGDRAFKLREQKYNLAS
;
A
#
# COMPACT_ATOMS: atom_id res chain seq x y z
N MET A 1 2.73 36.89 8.27
CA MET A 1 2.86 35.78 9.24
C MET A 1 3.13 34.53 8.44
N SER A 2 4.18 33.78 8.74
CA SER A 2 4.65 32.68 7.87
C SER A 2 4.10 31.33 8.32
N ARG A 3 3.74 30.49 7.34
CA ARG A 3 3.51 29.05 7.51
C ARG A 3 4.83 28.28 7.35
N GLY A 4 5.97 28.96 7.52
CA GLY A 4 7.30 28.39 7.27
C GLY A 4 7.59 28.28 5.76
N SER A 5 8.38 27.28 5.38
CA SER A 5 8.73 27.05 3.97
C SER A 5 7.52 26.48 3.19
N GLU A 6 7.09 27.18 2.15
CA GLU A 6 6.02 26.75 1.24
C GLU A 6 6.53 26.75 -0.21
N TRP A 7 5.93 25.92 -1.06
CA TRP A 7 6.20 25.94 -2.48
C TRP A 7 5.74 27.27 -3.10
N GLY A 8 6.67 27.97 -3.76
CA GLY A 8 6.39 29.18 -4.52
C GLY A 8 6.98 29.11 -5.92
N ARG A 9 6.43 29.91 -6.86
CA ARG A 9 7.07 30.13 -8.17
C ARG A 9 8.23 31.11 -8.02
N TRP A 10 9.41 30.67 -8.44
CA TRP A 10 10.61 31.50 -8.50
C TRP A 10 11.04 31.57 -9.97
N ASP A 11 11.32 32.77 -10.46
CA ASP A 11 11.98 32.93 -11.74
C ASP A 11 13.32 33.59 -11.53
N LEU A 12 14.38 32.81 -11.63
CA LEU A 12 15.73 33.26 -11.31
C LEU A 12 16.49 33.79 -12.54
N HIS A 13 15.84 33.88 -13.71
CA HIS A 13 16.49 34.30 -14.96
C HIS A 13 15.57 35.24 -15.77
N VAL A 14 15.50 36.50 -15.33
CA VAL A 14 14.72 37.54 -16.01
C VAL A 14 15.64 38.69 -16.42
N HIS A 15 15.81 38.93 -17.72
CA HIS A 15 16.51 40.11 -18.19
C HIS A 15 15.60 41.34 -18.17
N THR A 16 16.21 42.52 -18.04
CA THR A 16 15.47 43.78 -17.90
C THR A 16 15.56 44.66 -19.15
N LYS A 17 14.69 45.67 -19.23
CA LYS A 17 14.85 46.76 -20.19
C LYS A 17 16.22 47.41 -20.04
N GLY A 18 16.97 47.51 -21.14
CA GLY A 18 18.33 48.04 -21.15
C GLY A 18 19.42 47.00 -20.90
N THR A 19 19.08 45.70 -20.85
CA THR A 19 20.09 44.63 -20.84
C THR A 19 21.03 44.75 -22.04
N ALA A 20 22.31 44.46 -21.83
CA ALA A 20 23.37 44.69 -22.82
C ALA A 20 23.21 43.83 -24.11
N LYS A 21 22.50 42.70 -24.03
CA LYS A 21 22.27 41.79 -25.15
C LYS A 21 20.78 41.48 -25.31
N ASN A 22 20.31 41.50 -26.56
CA ASN A 22 18.96 41.10 -26.97
C ASN A 22 17.80 41.78 -26.19
N ASP A 23 17.93 43.06 -25.82
CA ASP A 23 16.79 43.81 -25.27
C ASP A 23 15.67 43.96 -26.33
N GLN A 24 14.52 43.34 -26.07
CA GLN A 24 13.34 43.35 -26.93
C GLN A 24 12.10 43.91 -26.22
N PHE A 25 12.26 44.64 -25.11
CA PHE A 25 11.14 45.26 -24.37
C PHE A 25 10.55 46.50 -25.05
N GLY A 26 10.98 46.83 -26.26
CA GLY A 26 10.47 47.96 -27.05
C GLY A 26 10.95 49.32 -26.53
N ASN A 27 10.29 50.39 -26.97
CA ASN A 27 10.65 51.77 -26.59
C ASN A 27 9.84 52.26 -25.39
N ILE A 28 9.98 51.56 -24.25
CA ILE A 28 9.39 51.94 -22.97
C ILE A 28 10.45 52.44 -22.00
N SER A 29 10.04 53.29 -21.05
CA SER A 29 10.87 53.69 -19.92
C SER A 29 11.11 52.52 -18.96
N PHE A 30 12.15 52.63 -18.14
CA PHE A 30 12.47 51.60 -17.14
C PHE A 30 11.36 51.45 -16.08
N ASP A 31 10.70 52.55 -15.71
CA ASP A 31 9.57 52.54 -14.78
C ASP A 31 8.35 51.83 -15.40
N GLU A 32 8.05 52.07 -16.67
CA GLU A 32 7.00 51.34 -17.40
C GLU A 32 7.31 49.84 -17.48
N TYR A 33 8.57 49.47 -17.68
CA TYR A 33 9.02 48.07 -17.59
C TYR A 33 8.76 47.49 -16.19
N CYS A 34 9.13 48.20 -15.12
CA CYS A 34 8.89 47.73 -13.75
C CYS A 34 7.39 47.53 -13.46
N ILE A 35 6.53 48.42 -13.98
CA ILE A 35 5.09 48.26 -13.86
C ILE A 35 4.61 46.98 -14.55
N GLN A 36 5.07 46.70 -15.77
CA GLN A 36 4.73 45.47 -16.49
C GLN A 36 5.25 44.22 -15.76
N LEU A 37 6.50 44.26 -15.30
CA LEU A 37 7.14 43.19 -14.53
C LEU A 37 6.31 42.82 -13.30
N PHE A 38 5.98 43.81 -12.45
CA PHE A 38 5.24 43.54 -11.21
C PHE A 38 3.79 43.15 -11.46
N ARG A 39 3.12 43.70 -12.47
CA ARG A 39 1.76 43.26 -12.83
C ARG A 39 1.74 41.79 -13.23
N LYS A 40 2.67 41.37 -14.09
CA LYS A 40 2.75 39.98 -14.52
C LYS A 40 3.20 39.05 -13.38
N ALA A 41 4.07 39.53 -12.50
CA ALA A 41 4.47 38.80 -11.29
C ALA A 41 3.29 38.55 -10.34
N LEU A 42 2.41 39.53 -10.16
CA LEU A 42 1.19 39.39 -9.36
C LEU A 42 0.19 38.42 -10.00
N GLU A 43 -0.04 38.56 -11.31
CA GLU A 43 -0.92 37.66 -12.08
C GLU A 43 -0.50 36.19 -11.96
N LEU A 44 0.80 35.93 -12.05
CA LEU A 44 1.37 34.59 -12.02
C LEU A 44 1.82 34.14 -10.62
N ASN A 45 1.51 34.93 -9.58
CA ASN A 45 1.83 34.67 -8.17
C ASN A 45 3.32 34.33 -7.93
N ILE A 46 4.22 35.09 -8.56
CA ILE A 46 5.67 34.95 -8.44
C ILE A 46 6.13 35.39 -7.04
N LYS A 47 6.95 34.57 -6.39
CA LYS A 47 7.48 34.83 -5.05
C LYS A 47 8.87 35.42 -5.04
N ALA A 48 9.67 35.11 -6.06
CA ALA A 48 11.02 35.63 -6.21
C ALA A 48 11.39 35.84 -7.68
N ILE A 49 12.16 36.90 -7.94
CA ILE A 49 12.62 37.31 -9.26
C ILE A 49 14.14 37.51 -9.21
N GLY A 50 14.88 36.74 -10.01
CA GLY A 50 16.30 36.93 -10.28
C GLY A 50 16.48 37.89 -11.45
N ILE A 51 16.81 39.14 -11.13
CA ILE A 51 17.11 40.17 -12.13
C ILE A 51 18.49 39.88 -12.73
N THR A 52 18.48 39.49 -13.99
CA THR A 52 19.64 38.96 -14.70
C THR A 52 20.22 39.98 -15.65
N ASP A 53 21.51 40.30 -15.47
CA ASP A 53 22.26 41.15 -16.38
C ASP A 53 23.66 40.56 -16.65
N TYR A 54 24.16 40.85 -17.85
CA TYR A 54 25.51 40.47 -18.25
C TYR A 54 26.55 41.33 -17.53
N PHE A 55 27.39 40.71 -16.70
CA PHE A 55 28.54 41.36 -16.05
C PHE A 55 28.20 42.62 -15.20
N SER A 56 26.94 42.78 -14.79
CA SER A 56 26.45 43.95 -14.04
C SER A 56 25.30 43.56 -13.12
N ILE A 57 25.03 44.42 -12.13
CA ILE A 57 23.86 44.34 -11.26
C ILE A 57 23.10 45.69 -11.18
N GLU A 58 23.38 46.61 -12.10
CA GLU A 58 22.79 47.96 -12.07
C GLU A 58 21.28 47.95 -12.30
N ASN A 59 20.75 47.11 -13.20
CA ASN A 59 19.30 47.08 -13.39
C ASN A 59 18.59 46.41 -12.21
N TYR A 60 19.24 45.48 -11.49
CA TYR A 60 18.75 45.01 -10.20
C TYR A 60 18.56 46.16 -9.22
N LYS A 61 19.56 47.04 -9.07
CA LYS A 61 19.45 48.22 -8.17
C LYS A 61 18.30 49.13 -8.58
N ASN A 62 18.07 49.31 -9.88
CA ASN A 62 16.96 50.10 -10.40
C ASN A 62 15.59 49.47 -10.11
N VAL A 63 15.42 48.16 -10.36
CA VAL A 63 14.17 47.44 -10.01
C VAL A 63 13.93 47.47 -8.50
N LYS A 64 14.99 47.27 -7.70
CA LYS A 64 14.89 47.28 -6.24
C LYS A 64 14.49 48.66 -5.73
N LYS A 65 15.06 49.73 -6.29
CA LYS A 65 14.66 51.11 -5.98
C LYS A 65 13.19 51.36 -6.31
N PHE A 66 12.70 50.88 -7.46
CA PHE A 66 11.28 50.97 -7.80
C PHE A 66 10.40 50.22 -6.80
N GLN A 67 10.80 49.03 -6.38
CA GLN A 67 10.10 48.24 -5.36
C GLN A 67 10.10 48.94 -3.98
N ASP A 68 11.23 49.52 -3.57
CA ASP A 68 11.33 50.22 -2.28
C ASP A 68 10.46 51.49 -2.27
N ASP A 69 10.24 52.11 -3.44
CA ASP A 69 9.35 53.24 -3.65
C ASP A 69 7.89 52.85 -3.99
N ILE A 70 7.53 51.56 -3.87
CA ILE A 70 6.22 51.04 -4.35
C ILE A 70 5.01 51.76 -3.69
N ASN A 71 5.17 52.23 -2.45
CA ASN A 71 4.11 52.93 -1.74
C ASN A 71 3.72 54.26 -2.41
N ASN A 72 4.67 54.90 -3.12
CA ASN A 72 4.47 56.14 -3.86
C ASN A 72 3.99 55.91 -5.30
N GLN A 73 3.94 54.66 -5.77
CA GLN A 73 3.48 54.32 -7.12
C GLN A 73 1.95 54.31 -7.18
N ALA A 74 1.37 55.17 -8.02
CA ALA A 74 -0.08 55.35 -8.17
C ALA A 74 -0.76 54.24 -9.01
N GLN A 75 0.02 53.42 -9.71
CA GLN A 75 -0.44 52.42 -10.67
C GLN A 75 -0.88 51.09 -10.02
N PHE A 76 -0.65 50.97 -8.70
CA PHE A 76 -0.96 49.80 -7.88
C PHE A 76 -1.86 50.20 -6.69
N ASN A 77 -2.81 49.34 -6.33
CA ASN A 77 -3.62 49.51 -5.13
C ASN A 77 -2.89 49.02 -3.86
N ASP A 78 -3.45 49.24 -2.67
CA ASP A 78 -2.78 48.93 -1.40
C ASP A 78 -2.49 47.43 -1.21
N ASP A 79 -3.37 46.56 -1.70
CA ASP A 79 -3.17 45.10 -1.64
C ASP A 79 -2.04 44.68 -2.60
N GLU A 80 -2.03 45.21 -3.82
CA GLU A 80 -0.96 44.99 -4.80
C GLU A 80 0.39 45.48 -4.28
N LYS A 81 0.44 46.68 -3.68
CA LYS A 81 1.66 47.24 -3.06
C LYS A 81 2.20 46.34 -1.96
N ASN A 82 1.33 45.80 -1.11
CA ASN A 82 1.68 44.88 -0.03
C ASN A 82 2.16 43.51 -0.57
N LEU A 83 1.64 43.05 -1.70
CA LEU A 83 2.12 41.84 -2.35
C LEU A 83 3.48 42.06 -3.03
N ILE A 84 3.64 43.17 -3.76
CA ILE A 84 4.89 43.54 -4.44
C ILE A 84 6.03 43.70 -3.44
N SER A 85 5.79 44.33 -2.28
CA SER A 85 6.83 44.49 -1.24
C SER A 85 7.31 43.17 -0.64
N LYS A 86 6.55 42.08 -0.81
CA LYS A 86 6.90 40.72 -0.36
C LYS A 86 7.55 39.85 -1.45
N ILE A 87 7.59 40.31 -2.70
CA ILE A 87 8.31 39.61 -3.77
C ILE A 87 9.80 39.78 -3.52
N LEU A 88 10.54 38.68 -3.43
CA LEU A 88 11.98 38.75 -3.29
C LEU A 88 12.63 39.14 -4.63
N ILE A 89 13.38 40.24 -4.64
CA ILE A 89 14.22 40.60 -5.79
C ILE A 89 15.65 40.17 -5.47
N LEU A 90 16.21 39.33 -6.34
CA LEU A 90 17.58 38.83 -6.25
C LEU A 90 18.41 39.38 -7.41
N PRO A 91 19.62 39.88 -7.16
CA PRO A 91 20.57 40.19 -8.21
C PRO A 91 21.17 38.88 -8.74
N ASN A 92 21.06 38.66 -10.03
CA ASN A 92 21.69 37.57 -10.76
C ASN A 92 22.64 38.16 -11.81
N MET A 93 23.94 37.95 -11.67
CA MET A 93 24.89 38.36 -12.71
C MET A 93 25.26 37.17 -13.59
N GLU A 94 24.98 37.30 -14.88
CA GLU A 94 25.38 36.32 -15.88
C GLU A 94 26.80 36.62 -16.38
N LEU A 95 27.67 35.62 -16.23
CA LEU A 95 29.06 35.62 -16.63
C LEU A 95 29.28 34.59 -17.74
N ARG A 96 30.37 34.79 -18.49
CA ARG A 96 30.87 33.81 -19.47
C ARG A 96 32.27 33.37 -19.10
N ILE A 97 32.47 32.06 -19.06
CA ILE A 97 33.74 31.46 -18.69
C ILE A 97 34.36 30.66 -19.84
N SER A 98 35.69 30.58 -19.83
CA SER A 98 36.49 29.74 -20.73
C SER A 98 36.84 28.39 -20.06
N PRO A 99 37.02 27.32 -20.86
CA PRO A 99 37.07 27.27 -22.33
C PRO A 99 35.68 27.22 -23.00
N SER A 100 35.65 27.41 -24.32
CA SER A 100 34.44 27.29 -25.14
C SER A 100 33.98 25.83 -25.27
N THR A 101 32.68 25.62 -25.45
CA THR A 101 32.06 24.35 -25.82
C THR A 101 32.47 23.92 -27.23
N GLY A 102 32.20 22.67 -27.62
CA GLY A 102 32.51 22.20 -28.98
C GLY A 102 31.77 22.95 -30.09
N ALA A 103 30.68 23.65 -29.75
CA ALA A 103 29.95 24.53 -30.65
C ALA A 103 30.61 25.93 -30.80
N GLY A 104 31.73 26.18 -30.12
CA GLY A 104 32.45 27.45 -30.15
C GLY A 104 31.84 28.54 -29.27
N SER A 105 30.89 28.20 -28.39
CA SER A 105 30.27 29.17 -27.47
C SER A 105 30.90 29.10 -26.08
N LEU A 106 30.89 30.19 -25.32
CA LEU A 106 31.40 30.21 -23.95
C LEU A 106 30.37 29.61 -22.98
N ILE A 107 30.85 29.13 -21.83
CA ILE A 107 29.97 28.54 -20.81
C ILE A 107 29.32 29.67 -20.00
N ASN A 108 27.99 29.64 -19.88
CA ASN A 108 27.25 30.60 -19.05
C ASN A 108 27.28 30.19 -17.57
N LEU A 109 27.56 31.16 -16.70
CA LEU A 109 27.61 30.99 -15.25
C LEU A 109 26.85 32.15 -14.59
N HIS A 110 25.97 31.84 -13.66
CA HIS A 110 25.13 32.79 -12.94
C HIS A 110 25.61 32.93 -11.50
N LEU A 111 25.81 34.17 -11.07
CA LEU A 111 26.13 34.51 -9.70
C LEU A 111 24.92 35.22 -9.07
N ILE A 112 24.23 34.55 -8.16
CA ILE A 112 23.09 35.10 -7.42
C ILE A 112 23.59 35.57 -6.06
N PHE A 113 23.45 36.86 -5.75
CA PHE A 113 24.03 37.45 -4.54
C PHE A 113 23.00 37.69 -3.43
N ASN A 114 23.48 37.69 -2.18
CA ASN A 114 22.69 38.16 -1.06
C ASN A 114 22.40 39.67 -1.20
N PRO A 115 21.12 40.09 -1.31
CA PRO A 115 20.74 41.50 -1.42
C PRO A 115 21.31 42.40 -0.32
N SER A 116 21.51 41.86 0.89
CA SER A 116 22.01 42.61 2.05
C SER A 116 23.52 42.82 2.05
N LYS A 117 24.27 42.18 1.15
CA LYS A 117 25.74 42.18 1.09
C LYS A 117 26.30 42.75 -0.21
N ILE A 118 25.46 43.35 -1.05
CA ILE A 118 25.82 43.81 -2.40
C ILE A 118 27.02 44.75 -2.42
N GLU A 119 27.04 45.78 -1.57
CA GLU A 119 28.15 46.73 -1.53
C GLU A 119 29.49 46.06 -1.19
N ALA A 120 29.49 45.09 -0.27
CA ALA A 120 30.69 44.35 0.08
C ALA A 120 31.14 43.43 -1.07
N ILE A 121 30.19 42.76 -1.74
CA ILE A 121 30.44 41.86 -2.87
C ILE A 121 31.01 42.64 -4.07
N GLU A 122 30.44 43.79 -4.42
CA GLU A 122 30.95 44.62 -5.52
C GLU A 122 32.40 45.06 -5.27
N ASN A 123 32.68 45.55 -4.07
CA ASN A 123 33.99 46.12 -3.74
C ASN A 123 35.07 45.05 -3.52
N GLN A 124 34.74 43.91 -2.91
CA GLN A 124 35.72 42.90 -2.51
C GLN A 124 35.83 41.74 -3.50
N ILE A 125 34.77 41.46 -4.27
CA ILE A 125 34.75 40.34 -5.22
C ILE A 125 34.74 40.86 -6.65
N LEU A 126 33.70 41.60 -7.07
CA LEU A 126 33.52 41.93 -8.49
C LEU A 126 34.67 42.79 -9.04
N ASN A 127 35.10 43.81 -8.30
CA ASN A 127 36.23 44.66 -8.70
C ASN A 127 37.59 43.92 -8.78
N HIS A 128 37.71 42.73 -8.20
CA HIS A 128 38.92 41.92 -8.25
C HIS A 128 38.92 40.88 -9.37
N ILE A 129 37.76 40.57 -9.96
CA ILE A 129 37.67 39.68 -11.13
C ILE A 129 38.25 40.41 -12.34
N GLN A 130 39.24 39.79 -13.00
CA GLN A 130 39.93 40.38 -14.13
C GLN A 130 40.02 39.44 -15.32
N MET A 131 39.92 40.01 -16.53
CA MET A 131 40.28 39.33 -17.77
C MET A 131 41.64 39.82 -18.26
N VAL A 132 42.51 38.89 -18.64
CA VAL A 132 43.77 39.19 -19.31
C VAL A 132 43.56 39.15 -20.83
N HIS A 133 43.95 40.23 -21.55
CA HIS A 133 43.83 40.30 -23.01
C HIS A 133 45.11 40.87 -23.67
N GLY A 134 45.54 40.25 -24.78
CA GLY A 134 46.73 40.65 -25.54
C GLY A 134 48.04 40.44 -24.75
N ASN A 135 48.90 41.46 -24.71
CA ASN A 135 50.23 41.44 -24.07
C ASN A 135 50.19 41.45 -22.52
N GLY A 136 49.17 40.85 -21.91
CA GLY A 136 49.02 40.81 -20.45
C GLY A 136 48.26 41.99 -19.84
N ASN A 137 47.55 42.79 -20.65
CA ASN A 137 46.71 43.87 -20.13
C ASN A 137 45.53 43.28 -19.37
N LYS A 138 45.28 43.78 -18.16
CA LYS A 138 44.19 43.33 -17.30
C LYS A 138 43.02 44.30 -17.35
N TYR A 139 41.83 43.76 -17.57
CA TYR A 139 40.56 44.51 -17.59
C TYR A 139 39.69 43.99 -16.45
N GLN A 140 39.30 44.90 -15.55
CA GLN A 140 38.46 44.55 -14.38
C GLN A 140 37.00 44.38 -14.77
N LEU A 141 36.29 43.56 -14.01
CA LEU A 141 34.83 43.41 -14.07
C LEU A 141 34.13 44.59 -13.39
N ASN A 142 34.26 45.76 -14.02
CA ASN A 142 33.52 46.96 -13.68
C ASN A 142 33.29 47.78 -14.96
N GLU A 143 32.43 48.79 -14.89
CA GLU A 143 32.02 49.58 -16.05
C GLU A 143 33.24 50.20 -16.78
N TYR A 144 34.21 50.72 -16.02
CA TYR A 144 35.43 51.29 -16.57
C TYR A 144 36.27 50.25 -17.33
N GLY A 145 36.49 49.07 -16.74
CA GLY A 145 37.26 47.99 -17.33
C GLY A 145 36.59 47.43 -18.60
N LEU A 146 35.27 47.22 -18.55
CA LEU A 146 34.48 46.75 -19.69
C LEU A 146 34.51 47.75 -20.85
N LYS A 147 34.29 49.05 -20.60
CA LYS A 147 34.40 50.09 -21.63
C LYS A 147 35.81 50.17 -22.20
N SER A 148 36.83 50.09 -21.35
CA SER A 148 38.23 50.12 -21.77
C SER A 148 38.58 48.96 -22.71
N LEU A 149 38.06 47.77 -22.43
CA LEU A 149 38.17 46.62 -23.32
C LEU A 149 37.43 46.86 -24.64
N GLY A 150 36.18 47.31 -24.56
CA GLY A 150 35.33 47.49 -25.74
C GLY A 150 35.85 48.52 -26.73
N ARG A 151 36.50 49.59 -26.26
CA ARG A 151 37.16 50.61 -27.10
C ARG A 151 38.20 50.03 -28.06
N LEU A 152 38.80 48.87 -27.75
CA LEU A 152 39.73 48.17 -28.66
C LEU A 152 39.06 47.64 -29.94
N TYR A 153 37.73 47.49 -29.92
CA TYR A 153 36.94 46.91 -31.00
C TYR A 153 36.06 47.96 -31.69
N LEU A 154 36.29 49.24 -31.41
CA LEU A 154 35.59 50.36 -32.05
C LEU A 154 36.44 50.96 -33.16
N SER A 155 35.77 51.43 -34.22
CA SER A 155 36.41 52.30 -35.22
C SER A 155 36.67 53.70 -34.66
N VAL A 156 37.57 54.46 -35.29
CA VAL A 156 37.97 55.81 -34.82
C VAL A 156 36.77 56.73 -34.63
N ASP A 157 35.77 56.65 -35.52
CA ASP A 157 34.56 57.47 -35.47
C ASP A 157 33.59 57.08 -34.34
N GLN A 158 33.77 55.90 -33.74
CA GLN A 158 32.92 55.33 -32.70
C GLN A 158 33.52 55.44 -31.29
N LEU A 159 34.77 55.89 -31.15
CA LEU A 159 35.50 55.87 -29.86
C LEU A 159 34.84 56.69 -28.74
N ASN A 160 34.02 57.69 -29.09
CA ASN A 160 33.30 58.53 -28.13
C ASN A 160 31.93 57.96 -27.72
N ASP A 161 31.48 56.85 -28.32
CA ASP A 161 30.22 56.19 -27.96
C ASP A 161 30.44 55.23 -26.78
N GLU A 162 30.25 55.75 -25.57
CA GLU A 162 30.41 55.02 -24.31
C GLU A 162 29.48 53.80 -24.17
N ASN A 163 28.27 53.88 -24.73
CA ASN A 163 27.30 52.78 -24.68
C ASN A 163 27.72 51.65 -25.62
N LEU A 164 28.19 52.00 -26.82
CA LEU A 164 28.74 51.04 -27.76
C LEU A 164 30.04 50.42 -27.24
N ALA A 165 30.89 51.20 -26.57
CA ALA A 165 32.08 50.70 -25.89
C ALA A 165 31.72 49.67 -24.81
N LEU A 166 30.76 49.96 -23.93
CA LEU A 166 30.32 49.02 -22.90
C LEU A 166 29.77 47.73 -23.52
N LYS A 167 28.91 47.84 -24.53
CA LYS A 167 28.33 46.69 -25.23
C LYS A 167 29.40 45.79 -25.87
N LYS A 168 30.38 46.40 -26.56
CA LYS A 168 31.51 45.67 -27.14
C LYS A 168 32.40 45.04 -26.06
N GLY A 169 32.61 45.72 -24.94
CA GLY A 169 33.29 45.16 -23.77
C GLY A 169 32.62 43.87 -23.28
N ILE A 170 31.31 43.92 -23.03
CA ILE A 170 30.49 42.78 -22.59
C ILE A 170 30.45 41.63 -23.62
N GLU A 171 30.57 41.92 -24.91
CA GLU A 171 30.69 40.89 -25.95
C GLU A 171 32.02 40.13 -25.88
N GLN A 172 33.11 40.80 -25.49
CA GLN A 172 34.47 40.26 -25.50
C GLN A 172 34.95 39.77 -24.12
N PHE A 173 34.34 40.23 -23.03
CA PHE A 173 34.75 39.87 -21.68
C PHE A 173 34.43 38.39 -21.39
N CYS A 174 35.45 37.65 -20.97
CA CYS A 174 35.37 36.23 -20.62
C CYS A 174 36.46 35.94 -19.58
N ILE A 175 36.17 35.12 -18.58
CA ILE A 175 37.14 34.78 -17.52
C ILE A 175 37.41 33.28 -17.48
N PRO A 176 38.65 32.84 -17.17
CA PRO A 176 38.87 31.43 -16.85
C PRO A 176 38.21 31.10 -15.52
N HIS A 177 37.63 29.89 -15.39
CA HIS A 177 37.01 29.44 -14.14
C HIS A 177 37.97 29.46 -12.93
N THR A 178 39.28 29.36 -13.16
CA THR A 178 40.32 29.45 -12.12
C THR A 178 40.40 30.84 -11.48
N GLU A 179 40.13 31.91 -12.23
CA GLU A 179 40.08 33.28 -11.70
C GLU A 179 39.00 33.40 -10.61
N LEU A 180 37.83 32.78 -10.84
CA LEU A 180 36.75 32.76 -9.84
C LEU A 180 37.12 31.97 -8.59
N ILE A 181 37.84 30.85 -8.76
CA ILE A 181 38.34 30.07 -7.62
C ILE A 181 39.28 30.94 -6.77
N GLU A 182 40.28 31.58 -7.39
CA GLU A 182 41.24 32.43 -6.69
C GLU A 182 40.56 33.60 -5.95
N VAL A 183 39.61 34.29 -6.61
CA VAL A 183 38.89 35.41 -5.99
C VAL A 183 38.01 34.94 -4.82
N PHE A 184 37.34 33.79 -4.95
CA PHE A 184 36.51 33.25 -3.87
C PHE A 184 37.35 32.75 -2.69
N GLU A 185 38.49 32.08 -2.94
CA GLU A 185 39.41 31.64 -1.88
C GLU A 185 40.00 32.82 -1.11
N ALA A 186 40.33 33.91 -1.81
CA ALA A 186 40.80 35.15 -1.18
C ALA A 186 39.70 35.83 -0.34
N ASN A 187 38.43 35.56 -0.60
CA ASN A 187 37.26 36.20 0.02
C ASN A 187 36.28 35.19 0.62
N ASN A 188 36.78 34.16 1.31
CA ASN A 188 35.97 33.05 1.86
C ASN A 188 34.75 33.50 2.68
N ASN A 189 34.86 34.61 3.43
CA ASN A 189 33.76 35.14 4.24
C ASN A 189 32.53 35.54 3.39
N LEU A 190 32.76 36.05 2.17
CA LEU A 190 31.71 36.49 1.26
C LEU A 190 31.25 35.40 0.28
N ARG A 191 32.00 34.30 0.09
CA ARG A 191 31.58 33.19 -0.77
C ARG A 191 30.23 32.59 -0.35
N SER A 192 29.94 32.56 0.95
CA SER A 192 28.65 32.08 1.49
C SER A 192 27.45 33.00 1.18
N GLU A 193 27.73 34.20 0.65
CA GLU A 193 26.75 35.21 0.26
C GLU A 193 26.53 35.26 -1.27
N ILE A 194 27.08 34.28 -1.98
CA ILE A 194 27.00 34.12 -3.43
C ILE A 194 26.62 32.68 -3.75
N LEU A 195 25.57 32.49 -4.53
CA LEU A 195 25.21 31.20 -5.10
C LEU A 195 25.62 31.14 -6.57
N VAL A 196 26.36 30.09 -6.92
CA VAL A 196 26.96 29.91 -8.23
C VAL A 196 26.22 28.81 -8.99
N PHE A 197 25.56 29.15 -10.08
CA PHE A 197 24.85 28.20 -10.94
C PHE A 197 25.45 28.17 -12.33
N VAL A 198 25.68 26.99 -12.89
CA VAL A 198 26.22 26.86 -14.25
C VAL A 198 25.20 26.30 -15.23
N ALA A 199 25.20 26.80 -16.46
CA ALA A 199 24.41 26.20 -17.53
C ALA A 199 24.93 24.78 -17.86
N ASN A 200 24.01 23.87 -18.16
CA ASN A 200 24.34 22.49 -18.55
C ASN A 200 23.74 22.09 -19.92
N GLY A 201 23.56 23.09 -20.79
CA GLY A 201 23.19 22.90 -22.19
C GLY A 201 24.35 22.37 -23.03
N ASP A 202 24.03 21.71 -24.13
CA ASP A 202 25.05 21.13 -25.04
C ASP A 202 25.73 22.21 -25.90
N ASN A 203 25.10 23.39 -26.03
CA ASN A 203 25.61 24.51 -26.79
C ASN A 203 26.48 25.44 -25.95
N ASP A 204 26.03 25.83 -24.76
CA ASP A 204 26.54 26.93 -23.91
C ASP A 204 26.73 26.52 -22.43
N GLY A 205 26.72 25.23 -22.16
CA GLY A 205 26.91 24.67 -20.82
C GLY A 205 28.05 23.66 -20.73
N VAL A 206 28.31 23.19 -19.51
CA VAL A 206 29.43 22.29 -19.19
C VAL A 206 29.32 20.92 -19.90
N SER A 207 28.11 20.48 -20.24
CA SER A 207 27.91 19.25 -21.04
C SER A 207 28.48 19.37 -22.46
N GLY A 208 28.50 20.58 -23.03
CA GLY A 208 29.07 20.88 -24.35
C GLY A 208 30.59 20.73 -24.44
N LEU A 209 31.28 20.45 -23.32
CA LEU A 209 32.70 20.09 -23.30
C LEU A 209 32.95 18.62 -23.66
N LYS A 210 31.93 17.74 -23.66
CA LYS A 210 32.07 16.32 -24.02
C LYS A 210 32.58 16.09 -25.44
N SER A 211 32.21 16.94 -26.39
CA SER A 211 32.74 16.86 -27.76
C SER A 211 34.25 17.14 -27.82
N HIS A 212 34.79 17.95 -26.90
CA HIS A 212 36.23 18.10 -26.75
C HIS A 212 36.86 16.83 -26.17
N GLU A 213 36.20 16.11 -25.26
CA GLU A 213 36.66 14.80 -24.76
C GLU A 213 36.76 13.78 -25.90
N GLU A 214 35.80 13.75 -26.83
CA GLU A 214 35.81 12.87 -28.01
C GLU A 214 36.96 13.20 -28.98
N ILE A 215 37.22 14.49 -29.22
CA ILE A 215 38.35 14.96 -30.06
C ILE A 215 39.70 14.72 -29.36
N LEU A 216 39.74 14.84 -28.04
CA LEU A 216 40.93 14.65 -27.20
C LEU A 216 41.12 13.20 -26.73
N GLN A 217 40.42 12.20 -27.30
CA GLN A 217 40.58 10.79 -26.90
C GLN A 217 42.02 10.23 -27.04
N GLN A 218 42.95 10.96 -27.65
CA GLN A 218 44.40 10.66 -27.60
C GLN A 218 45.10 11.12 -26.29
N GLN A 219 44.44 11.90 -25.43
CA GLN A 219 44.88 12.35 -24.11
C GLN A 219 43.72 12.29 -23.10
N GLN A 220 43.42 11.10 -22.58
CA GLN A 220 42.21 10.77 -21.79
C GLN A 220 42.03 11.47 -20.42
N ALA A 221 42.86 12.46 -20.02
CA ALA A 221 42.88 12.96 -18.63
C ALA A 221 42.47 14.43 -18.39
N SER A 222 42.56 15.33 -19.39
CA SER A 222 42.49 16.79 -19.15
C SER A 222 41.06 17.38 -19.16
N ALA A 223 40.21 16.99 -20.12
CA ALA A 223 38.87 17.58 -20.27
C ALA A 223 37.87 17.12 -19.19
N PHE A 224 38.00 15.88 -18.70
CA PHE A 224 37.23 15.37 -17.56
C PHE A 224 37.54 16.13 -16.27
N SER A 225 38.83 16.37 -16.00
CA SER A 225 39.30 17.12 -14.82
C SER A 225 38.79 18.56 -14.82
N LEU A 226 38.75 19.19 -16.00
CA LEU A 226 38.21 20.54 -16.18
C LEU A 226 36.70 20.61 -15.85
N ARG A 227 35.88 19.70 -16.38
CA ARG A 227 34.43 19.68 -16.10
C ARG A 227 34.15 19.49 -14.61
N ASN A 228 34.89 18.58 -13.98
CA ASN A 228 34.78 18.37 -12.53
C ASN A 228 35.15 19.63 -11.76
N SER A 229 36.22 20.34 -12.15
CA SER A 229 36.62 21.60 -11.51
C SER A 229 35.51 22.67 -11.58
N ILE A 230 34.85 22.81 -12.74
CA ILE A 230 33.71 23.73 -12.90
C ILE A 230 32.54 23.31 -12.01
N TYR A 231 32.15 22.03 -11.99
CA TYR A 231 31.07 21.57 -11.12
C TYR A 231 31.39 21.69 -9.63
N GLN A 232 32.66 21.55 -9.24
CA GLN A 232 33.13 21.75 -7.87
C GLN A 232 33.10 23.22 -7.42
N LEU A 233 33.24 24.17 -8.36
CA LEU A 233 33.09 25.60 -8.11
C LEU A 233 31.62 26.00 -7.86
N THR A 234 30.69 25.30 -8.52
CA THR A 234 29.26 25.65 -8.55
C THR A 234 28.46 25.06 -7.40
N ASP A 235 27.42 25.76 -6.95
CA ASP A 235 26.45 25.30 -5.96
C ASP A 235 25.31 24.52 -6.60
N GLY A 236 24.98 24.79 -7.87
CA GLY A 236 23.91 24.13 -8.60
C GLY A 236 23.98 24.32 -10.12
N LEU A 237 22.89 23.97 -10.80
CA LEU A 237 22.78 24.03 -12.27
C LEU A 237 21.62 24.92 -12.70
N PHE A 238 21.81 25.69 -13.77
CA PHE A 238 20.72 26.23 -14.57
C PHE A 238 20.37 25.20 -15.65
N SER A 239 19.45 24.29 -15.33
CA SER A 239 18.99 23.25 -16.26
C SER A 239 17.57 22.82 -15.96
N ALA A 240 16.76 22.75 -17.01
CA ALA A 240 15.41 22.22 -16.96
C ALA A 240 15.33 20.76 -17.46
N LYS A 241 16.46 20.09 -17.69
CA LYS A 241 16.50 18.71 -18.21
C LYS A 241 16.26 17.72 -17.05
N PRO A 242 15.23 16.86 -17.10
CA PRO A 242 15.00 15.85 -16.05
C PRO A 242 16.18 14.87 -15.86
N SER A 243 16.95 14.62 -16.92
CA SER A 243 18.17 13.80 -16.87
C SER A 243 19.24 14.40 -15.98
N ASP A 244 19.40 15.73 -16.01
CA ASP A 244 20.41 16.43 -15.23
C ASP A 244 20.02 16.37 -13.76
N HIS A 245 18.77 16.69 -13.43
CA HIS A 245 18.22 16.58 -12.09
C HIS A 245 18.44 15.18 -11.50
N LYS A 246 18.11 14.11 -12.22
CA LYS A 246 18.34 12.73 -11.75
C LYS A 246 19.83 12.41 -11.53
N TYR A 247 20.70 12.82 -12.46
CA TYR A 247 22.13 12.52 -12.39
C TYR A 247 22.81 13.21 -11.19
N PHE A 248 22.59 14.52 -11.03
CA PHE A 248 23.27 15.31 -9.99
C PHE A 248 22.68 15.13 -8.58
N LEU A 249 21.56 14.42 -8.46
CA LEU A 249 21.02 13.94 -7.20
C LEU A 249 21.44 12.49 -6.85
N GLY A 250 22.18 11.81 -7.73
CA GLY A 250 22.59 10.42 -7.49
C GLY A 250 21.52 9.36 -7.76
N HIS A 251 20.46 9.73 -8.50
CA HIS A 251 19.39 8.81 -8.97
C HIS A 251 19.69 8.24 -10.38
N GLY A 252 20.95 8.32 -10.81
CA GLY A 252 21.42 7.92 -12.12
C GLY A 252 22.22 6.61 -12.08
N ARG A 253 23.33 6.56 -12.83
CA ARG A 253 24.29 5.44 -12.77
C ARG A 253 25.22 5.52 -11.55
N GLU A 254 25.53 6.74 -11.13
CA GLU A 254 26.36 7.03 -9.96
C GLU A 254 25.43 7.30 -8.75
N SER A 255 25.79 6.80 -7.56
CA SER A 255 25.05 7.02 -6.31
C SER A 255 25.23 8.45 -5.78
N ALA A 256 24.43 8.84 -4.78
CA ALA A 256 24.56 10.13 -4.13
C ALA A 256 25.96 10.34 -3.52
N GLU A 257 26.54 9.30 -2.89
CA GLU A 257 27.88 9.34 -2.31
C GLU A 257 28.97 9.53 -3.38
N GLU A 258 28.82 8.88 -4.54
CA GLU A 258 29.75 9.02 -5.67
C GLU A 258 29.71 10.44 -6.26
N ILE A 259 28.50 11.01 -6.40
CA ILE A 259 28.31 12.39 -6.86
C ILE A 259 28.92 13.39 -5.86
N ILE A 260 28.69 13.21 -4.55
CA ILE A 260 29.29 14.06 -3.51
C ILE A 260 30.82 13.97 -3.53
N SER A 261 31.38 12.76 -3.65
CA SER A 261 32.83 12.57 -3.76
C SER A 261 33.42 13.33 -4.96
N LYS A 262 32.72 13.33 -6.09
CA LYS A 262 33.18 13.94 -7.35
C LYS A 262 32.99 15.46 -7.41
N TYR A 263 31.84 15.97 -6.96
CA TYR A 263 31.43 17.37 -7.13
C TYR A 263 31.29 18.13 -5.80
N ARG A 264 31.69 17.52 -4.68
CA ARG A 264 31.63 18.03 -3.28
C ARG A 264 30.23 18.15 -2.69
N SER A 265 29.18 18.10 -3.51
CA SER A 265 27.80 18.13 -3.07
C SER A 265 26.88 17.56 -4.15
N LEU A 266 25.66 17.18 -3.77
CA LEU A 266 24.55 17.10 -4.72
C LEU A 266 24.28 18.50 -5.30
N LYS A 267 23.79 18.58 -6.53
CA LYS A 267 23.56 19.87 -7.22
C LYS A 267 22.08 20.08 -7.52
N PRO A 268 21.40 21.07 -6.89
CA PRO A 268 20.05 21.48 -7.28
C PRO A 268 20.04 21.99 -8.72
N SER A 269 18.94 21.73 -9.43
CA SER A 269 18.70 22.27 -10.76
C SER A 269 17.63 23.34 -10.69
N ILE A 270 17.97 24.58 -11.01
CA ILE A 270 17.03 25.71 -11.10
C ILE A 270 16.79 26.09 -12.56
N HIS A 271 15.74 26.89 -12.78
CA HIS A 271 15.41 27.40 -14.10
C HIS A 271 14.77 28.80 -14.00
N GLY A 272 14.63 29.46 -15.13
CA GLY A 272 13.95 30.74 -15.27
C GLY A 272 13.49 30.94 -16.70
N SER A 273 12.75 32.03 -16.94
CA SER A 273 12.15 32.29 -18.26
C SER A 273 13.16 32.69 -19.34
N ASP A 274 14.33 33.22 -18.96
CA ASP A 274 15.29 33.85 -19.87
C ASP A 274 14.61 34.95 -20.70
N ALA A 275 13.75 35.73 -20.03
CA ALA A 275 12.85 36.66 -20.69
C ALA A 275 13.58 37.90 -21.19
N HIS A 276 13.45 38.17 -22.50
CA HIS A 276 14.00 39.36 -23.18
C HIS A 276 12.92 40.29 -23.76
N CYS A 277 11.65 39.85 -23.72
CA CYS A 277 10.49 40.60 -24.18
C CYS A 277 9.32 40.47 -23.18
N PRO A 278 8.30 41.34 -23.24
CA PRO A 278 7.17 41.31 -22.30
C PRO A 278 6.41 39.99 -22.29
N GLU A 279 6.28 39.33 -23.44
CA GLU A 279 5.55 38.08 -23.61
C GLU A 279 6.22 36.91 -22.87
N ASP A 280 7.56 36.89 -22.83
CA ASP A 280 8.35 35.82 -22.21
C ASP A 280 8.47 35.96 -20.68
N LEU A 281 8.16 37.13 -20.11
CA LEU A 281 8.29 37.37 -18.66
C LEU A 281 7.57 36.26 -17.86
N PHE A 282 8.34 35.52 -17.07
CA PHE A 282 7.85 34.40 -16.25
C PHE A 282 7.27 33.20 -17.03
N GLU A 283 7.53 33.07 -18.33
CA GLU A 283 7.00 31.98 -19.15
C GLU A 283 8.15 31.15 -19.77
N PRO A 284 8.82 30.27 -19.00
CA PRO A 284 9.85 29.39 -19.52
C PRO A 284 9.30 28.40 -20.56
N LYS A 285 10.16 28.03 -21.50
CA LYS A 285 9.83 27.08 -22.57
C LYS A 285 9.28 25.76 -22.01
N MET A 286 8.26 25.22 -22.68
CA MET A 286 7.58 23.97 -22.31
C MET A 286 6.96 23.99 -20.90
N ASN A 287 6.58 25.18 -20.38
CA ASN A 287 5.96 25.35 -19.07
C ASN A 287 6.80 24.73 -17.93
N ARG A 288 8.14 24.78 -18.06
CA ARG A 288 9.07 24.22 -17.07
C ARG A 288 9.28 25.22 -15.93
N TYR A 289 8.22 25.53 -15.19
CA TYR A 289 8.30 26.50 -14.09
C TYR A 289 9.18 25.98 -12.96
N CYS A 290 9.98 26.87 -12.37
CA CYS A 290 10.80 26.56 -11.20
C CYS A 290 10.00 26.82 -9.92
N TRP A 291 9.78 25.75 -9.16
CA TRP A 291 9.15 25.77 -7.86
C TRP A 291 10.21 25.56 -6.80
N ILE A 292 10.25 26.45 -5.81
CA ILE A 292 11.17 26.34 -4.67
C ILE A 292 10.35 26.37 -3.37
N LYS A 293 10.62 25.40 -2.48
CA LYS A 293 10.02 25.32 -1.14
C LYS A 293 10.90 26.01 -0.12
N ALA A 294 10.63 27.28 0.13
CA ALA A 294 11.39 28.12 1.06
C ALA A 294 10.63 29.41 1.39
N GLU A 295 11.00 30.08 2.47
CA GLU A 295 10.64 31.51 2.60
C GLU A 295 11.30 32.32 1.46
N PRO A 296 10.64 33.35 0.89
CA PRO A 296 11.19 34.19 -0.18
C PRO A 296 12.27 35.13 0.37
N THR A 297 13.40 34.56 0.78
CA THR A 297 14.61 35.23 1.25
C THR A 297 15.84 34.56 0.65
N PHE A 298 17.01 35.22 0.73
CA PHE A 298 18.25 34.60 0.29
C PHE A 298 18.63 33.37 1.14
N GLU A 299 18.39 33.40 2.46
CA GLU A 299 18.59 32.23 3.34
C GLU A 299 17.65 31.07 3.00
N GLY A 300 16.43 31.38 2.55
CA GLY A 300 15.49 30.40 2.00
C GLY A 300 15.98 29.78 0.71
N LEU A 301 16.51 30.59 -0.22
CA LEU A 301 17.11 30.07 -1.43
C LEU A 301 18.29 29.13 -1.12
N LYS A 302 19.13 29.44 -0.14
CA LYS A 302 20.25 28.56 0.27
C LYS A 302 19.80 27.16 0.71
N GLN A 303 18.56 26.99 1.19
CA GLN A 303 18.06 25.68 1.60
C GLN A 303 18.04 24.65 0.47
N ILE A 304 17.96 25.09 -0.79
CA ILE A 304 17.98 24.18 -1.93
C ILE A 304 19.31 23.46 -2.12
N ILE A 305 20.39 23.97 -1.53
CA ILE A 305 21.71 23.32 -1.59
C ILE A 305 21.81 22.21 -0.53
N HIS A 306 21.11 22.39 0.59
CA HIS A 306 21.07 21.42 1.68
C HIS A 306 20.10 20.27 1.40
N GLU A 307 18.92 20.56 0.84
CA GLU A 307 17.88 19.58 0.57
C GLU A 307 17.35 19.72 -0.88
N PRO A 308 18.21 19.50 -1.91
CA PRO A 308 17.90 19.81 -3.31
C PRO A 308 16.72 19.00 -3.88
N GLU A 309 16.54 17.75 -3.43
CA GLU A 309 15.45 16.90 -3.88
C GLU A 309 14.09 17.30 -3.28
N SER A 310 14.04 17.72 -2.02
CA SER A 310 12.78 18.05 -1.35
C SER A 310 12.35 19.50 -1.55
N ARG A 311 13.24 20.38 -2.03
CA ARG A 311 13.01 21.84 -2.11
C ARG A 311 13.01 22.42 -3.51
N VAL A 312 13.38 21.68 -4.56
CA VAL A 312 13.34 22.17 -5.94
C VAL A 312 12.53 21.24 -6.84
N HIS A 313 11.61 21.82 -7.59
CA HIS A 313 10.85 21.10 -8.61
C HIS A 313 10.75 21.92 -9.90
N ILE A 314 10.98 21.28 -11.05
CA ILE A 314 10.81 21.91 -12.36
C ILE A 314 9.67 21.22 -13.09
N GLY A 315 8.58 21.95 -13.31
CA GLY A 315 7.37 21.39 -13.92
C GLY A 315 6.22 22.38 -14.02
N GLN A 316 5.19 21.98 -14.77
CA GLN A 316 4.02 22.82 -15.03
C GLN A 316 3.19 23.08 -13.75
N HIS A 317 3.14 22.12 -12.85
CA HIS A 317 2.29 22.17 -11.65
C HIS A 317 3.15 22.22 -10.39
N CYS A 318 2.61 22.86 -9.35
CA CYS A 318 3.19 22.80 -8.01
C CYS A 318 3.20 21.33 -7.54
N PRO A 319 4.31 20.83 -6.96
CA PRO A 319 4.36 19.49 -6.38
C PRO A 319 3.59 19.44 -5.04
N GLU A 320 3.35 18.22 -4.54
CA GLU A 320 2.86 17.95 -3.16
C GLU A 320 1.50 18.61 -2.80
N ILE A 321 0.60 18.76 -3.77
CA ILE A 321 -0.74 19.33 -3.57
C ILE A 321 -1.57 18.41 -2.66
N LYS A 322 -2.18 18.99 -1.63
CA LYS A 322 -3.10 18.33 -0.69
C LYS A 322 -4.49 18.96 -0.78
N ASN A 323 -5.52 18.22 -0.40
CA ASN A 323 -6.88 18.76 -0.35
C ASN A 323 -6.99 19.75 0.81
N THR A 324 -7.54 20.93 0.56
CA THR A 324 -7.65 22.00 1.56
C THR A 324 -8.54 21.63 2.76
N TYR A 325 -9.46 20.68 2.59
CA TYR A 325 -10.29 20.18 3.69
C TYR A 325 -9.58 19.13 4.56
N GLU A 326 -8.40 18.63 4.16
CA GLU A 326 -7.58 17.64 4.88
C GLU A 326 -6.35 18.29 5.56
N VAL A 327 -6.26 19.63 5.53
CA VAL A 327 -5.15 20.39 6.10
C VAL A 327 -5.69 21.39 7.12
N ILE A 328 -5.22 21.28 8.36
CA ILE A 328 -5.46 22.27 9.42
C ILE A 328 -4.60 23.50 9.09
N ASP A 329 -5.21 24.66 8.92
CA ASP A 329 -4.49 25.89 8.57
C ASP A 329 -3.91 26.56 9.82
N TYR A 330 -4.77 26.82 10.81
CA TYR A 330 -4.36 27.41 12.07
C TYR A 330 -5.35 27.10 13.17
N ILE A 331 -4.89 27.33 14.40
CA ILE A 331 -5.71 27.34 15.60
C ILE A 331 -5.78 28.75 16.19
N GLU A 332 -6.91 29.07 16.79
CA GLU A 332 -7.08 30.30 17.57
C GLU A 332 -7.17 29.97 19.06
N LEU A 333 -6.42 30.71 19.86
CA LEU A 333 -6.33 30.57 21.31
C LEU A 333 -6.80 31.86 21.98
N ASN A 334 -8.12 31.98 22.22
CA ASN A 334 -8.67 33.15 22.92
C ASN A 334 -8.58 32.95 24.44
N ASN A 335 -7.36 32.96 24.99
CA ASN A 335 -7.10 32.78 26.41
C ASN A 335 -6.11 33.83 26.93
N THR A 336 -6.42 34.48 28.06
CA THR A 336 -5.56 35.49 28.70
C THR A 336 -4.19 34.95 29.10
N ASN A 337 -4.02 33.64 29.18
CA ASN A 337 -2.76 32.98 29.52
C ASN A 337 -1.79 32.77 28.34
N VAL A 338 -2.21 33.04 27.10
CA VAL A 338 -1.40 32.79 25.89
C VAL A 338 -1.21 34.10 25.12
N ALA A 339 0.03 34.41 24.75
CA ALA A 339 0.35 35.66 24.05
C ALA A 339 -0.04 35.66 22.55
N ASN A 340 -0.13 34.48 21.93
CA ASN A 340 -0.43 34.34 20.51
C ASN A 340 -1.90 33.99 20.29
N GLU A 341 -2.63 34.89 19.64
CA GLU A 341 -4.05 34.67 19.31
C GLU A 341 -4.24 33.61 18.22
N LYS A 342 -3.29 33.50 17.27
CA LYS A 342 -3.32 32.52 16.17
C LYS A 342 -1.99 31.78 16.03
N ILE A 343 -2.05 30.46 15.86
CA ILE A 343 -0.90 29.60 15.58
C ILE A 343 -1.15 28.85 14.27
N TYR A 344 -0.34 29.14 13.26
CA TYR A 344 -0.43 28.50 11.94
C TYR A 344 0.29 27.15 11.92
N PHE A 345 -0.16 26.29 11.01
CA PHE A 345 0.49 25.02 10.66
C PHE A 345 0.85 25.03 9.18
N ASN A 346 1.92 24.31 8.84
CA ASN A 346 2.29 24.03 7.46
C ASN A 346 1.52 22.79 6.95
N GLY A 347 1.21 22.72 5.66
CA GLY A 347 0.54 21.57 5.04
C GLY A 347 1.40 20.32 4.92
N ASN A 348 2.73 20.43 5.11
CA ASN A 348 3.68 19.33 5.20
C ASN A 348 3.99 19.05 6.68
N LEU A 349 5.23 19.27 7.16
CA LEU A 349 5.63 18.98 8.54
C LEU A 349 5.71 20.26 9.39
N THR A 350 4.92 20.30 10.46
CA THR A 350 5.07 21.28 11.55
C THR A 350 5.64 20.60 12.78
N SER A 351 6.77 21.10 13.28
CA SER A 351 7.45 20.57 14.47
C SER A 351 7.37 21.57 15.63
N ILE A 352 6.81 21.14 16.75
CA ILE A 352 6.67 21.92 17.98
C ILE A 352 7.75 21.50 18.98
N ILE A 353 8.63 22.43 19.35
CA ILE A 353 9.78 22.21 20.25
C ILE A 353 9.78 23.19 21.42
N GLY A 354 10.60 22.93 22.43
CA GLY A 354 10.75 23.78 23.61
C GLY A 354 11.09 22.99 24.87
N GLY A 355 11.43 23.69 25.95
CA GLY A 355 11.81 23.09 27.23
C GLY A 355 10.71 22.22 27.88
N ARG A 356 11.07 21.46 28.92
CA ARG A 356 10.07 20.69 29.70
C ARG A 356 8.99 21.61 30.25
N SER A 357 7.74 21.14 30.25
CA SER A 357 6.56 21.87 30.72
C SER A 357 6.17 23.13 29.91
N SER A 358 6.75 23.35 28.73
CA SER A 358 6.44 24.52 27.89
C SER A 358 5.04 24.52 27.23
N GLY A 359 4.18 23.55 27.54
CA GLY A 359 2.81 23.48 27.00
C GLY A 359 2.68 22.82 25.62
N LYS A 360 3.69 22.08 25.15
CA LYS A 360 3.71 21.41 23.83
C LYS A 360 2.64 20.31 23.72
N SER A 361 2.72 19.29 24.58
CA SER A 361 1.75 18.18 24.59
C SER A 361 0.35 18.66 24.94
N THR A 362 0.24 19.65 25.83
CA THR A 362 -1.05 20.29 26.15
C THR A 362 -1.71 20.89 24.89
N LEU A 363 -0.93 21.52 24.00
CA LEU A 363 -1.46 22.07 22.75
C LEU A 363 -2.03 20.99 21.82
N LEU A 364 -1.30 19.88 21.64
CA LEU A 364 -1.77 18.75 20.83
C LEU A 364 -2.96 18.02 21.47
N GLN A 365 -2.96 17.85 22.78
CA GLN A 365 -4.09 17.26 23.51
C GLN A 365 -5.35 18.10 23.37
N CYS A 366 -5.25 19.44 23.40
CA CYS A 366 -6.39 20.32 23.14
C CYS A 366 -6.92 20.15 21.71
N LEU A 367 -6.00 20.11 20.72
CA LEU A 367 -6.33 19.88 19.32
C LEU A 367 -7.04 18.53 19.12
N ALA A 368 -6.48 17.46 19.69
CA ALA A 368 -7.02 16.12 19.59
C ALA A 368 -8.38 15.99 20.31
N ASN A 369 -8.52 16.51 21.54
CA ASN A 369 -9.78 16.45 22.29
C ASN A 369 -10.95 17.16 21.56
N LYS A 370 -10.67 18.27 20.87
CA LYS A 370 -11.66 18.97 20.05
C LYS A 370 -12.11 18.17 18.82
N LEU A 371 -11.20 17.44 18.19
CA LEU A 371 -11.45 16.67 16.97
C LEU A 371 -11.89 15.21 17.25
N LYS A 372 -11.77 14.74 18.49
CA LYS A 372 -12.24 13.42 18.96
C LYS A 372 -11.80 12.24 18.07
N PRO A 373 -10.49 12.05 17.81
CA PRO A 373 -9.98 10.86 17.14
C PRO A 373 -10.34 9.58 17.89
N THR A 374 -10.46 8.48 17.16
CA THR A 374 -10.77 7.15 17.72
C THR A 374 -9.83 6.75 18.86
N ALA A 375 -8.56 7.17 18.81
CA ALA A 375 -7.56 6.88 19.84
C ALA A 375 -7.86 7.48 21.21
N LEU A 376 -8.72 8.51 21.31
CA LEU A 376 -9.11 9.14 22.57
C LEU A 376 -10.37 8.53 23.21
N ASN A 377 -11.05 7.60 22.54
CA ASN A 377 -12.28 6.98 23.07
C ASN A 377 -12.05 6.13 24.33
N THR A 378 -10.80 5.84 24.70
CA THR A 378 -10.40 5.00 25.85
C THR A 378 -9.80 5.79 27.01
N LEU A 379 -9.60 7.11 26.87
CA LEU A 379 -8.97 7.95 27.90
C LEU A 379 -10.01 8.90 28.51
N ASP A 380 -10.20 8.83 29.83
CA ASP A 380 -11.05 9.79 30.56
C ASP A 380 -10.44 11.20 30.43
N PRO A 381 -11.18 12.19 29.89
CA PRO A 381 -10.66 13.54 29.75
C PRO A 381 -10.43 14.15 31.14
N SER A 382 -9.20 14.59 31.41
CA SER A 382 -8.88 15.28 32.66
C SER A 382 -9.58 16.64 32.70
N GLN A 383 -10.28 16.96 33.80
CA GLN A 383 -11.01 18.23 34.01
C GLN A 383 -10.18 19.50 33.71
N HIS A 384 -8.86 19.45 33.82
CA HIS A 384 -7.97 20.59 33.55
C HIS A 384 -7.87 20.96 32.07
N ILE A 385 -8.02 19.99 31.14
CA ILE A 385 -7.91 20.24 29.69
C ILE A 385 -9.18 20.90 29.16
N ASP A 386 -10.35 20.59 29.73
CA ASP A 386 -11.64 21.16 29.30
C ASP A 386 -11.71 22.69 29.48
N GLU A 387 -11.16 23.23 30.57
CA GLU A 387 -11.08 24.68 30.78
C GLU A 387 -10.17 25.39 29.76
N LEU A 388 -9.03 24.79 29.42
CA LEU A 388 -8.10 25.29 28.39
C LEU A 388 -8.69 25.19 26.97
N CYS A 389 -9.54 24.18 26.73
CA CYS A 389 -10.18 23.90 25.44
C CYS A 389 -11.41 24.77 25.12
N SER A 390 -12.00 25.41 26.13
CA SER A 390 -13.25 26.16 25.99
C SER A 390 -13.22 27.27 24.91
N ASN A 391 -12.06 27.88 24.68
CA ASN A 391 -11.84 28.96 23.70
C ASN A 391 -10.92 28.56 22.53
N PHE A 392 -10.81 27.26 22.24
CA PHE A 392 -9.97 26.72 21.17
C PHE A 392 -10.77 26.58 19.87
N ARG A 393 -10.34 27.25 18.79
CA ARG A 393 -10.94 27.13 17.45
C ARG A 393 -9.95 26.52 16.47
N ILE A 394 -10.45 25.67 15.59
CA ILE A 394 -9.64 24.99 14.55
C ILE A 394 -10.18 25.43 13.20
N ILE A 395 -9.31 26.03 12.39
CA ILE A 395 -9.65 26.47 11.04
C ILE A 395 -8.86 25.64 10.04
N TRP A 396 -9.58 25.04 9.10
CA TRP A 396 -8.99 24.26 8.01
C TRP A 396 -8.63 25.16 6.83
N GLN A 397 -7.80 24.68 5.91
CA GLN A 397 -7.29 25.48 4.78
C GLN A 397 -8.38 25.89 3.78
N ASP A 398 -9.55 25.21 3.80
CA ASP A 398 -10.75 25.64 3.07
C ASP A 398 -11.52 26.78 3.77
N GLY A 399 -11.00 27.29 4.89
CA GLY A 399 -11.54 28.39 5.68
C GLY A 399 -12.67 28.00 6.64
N LYS A 400 -13.02 26.71 6.74
CA LYS A 400 -14.12 26.23 7.59
C LYS A 400 -13.65 25.85 8.99
N GLU A 401 -14.54 26.05 9.96
CA GLU A 401 -14.44 25.52 11.31
C GLU A 401 -15.29 24.25 11.39
N ASP A 402 -14.67 23.07 11.34
CA ASP A 402 -15.35 21.78 11.26
C ASP A 402 -14.63 20.74 12.13
N TYR A 403 -15.29 20.30 13.20
CA TYR A 403 -14.74 19.37 14.18
C TYR A 403 -15.09 17.90 13.88
N SER A 404 -15.83 17.63 12.81
CA SER A 404 -16.19 16.25 12.39
C SER A 404 -15.12 15.58 11.54
N ARG A 405 -14.12 16.35 11.09
CA ARG A 405 -13.08 15.87 10.18
C ARG A 405 -12.10 14.97 10.94
N PRO A 406 -11.75 13.81 10.35
CA PRO A 406 -10.89 12.84 11.00
C PRO A 406 -9.47 13.38 11.15
N ILE A 407 -8.78 12.87 12.17
CA ILE A 407 -7.33 12.99 12.37
C ILE A 407 -6.80 11.68 12.93
N GLU A 408 -5.52 11.40 12.72
CA GLU A 408 -4.82 10.29 13.36
C GLU A 408 -3.89 10.83 14.45
N TYR A 409 -4.19 10.51 15.72
CA TYR A 409 -3.45 11.00 16.88
C TYR A 409 -2.67 9.89 17.57
N PHE A 410 -1.37 10.11 17.77
CA PHE A 410 -0.46 9.25 18.52
C PHE A 410 0.02 10.04 19.75
N TYR A 411 -0.58 9.76 20.91
CA TYR A 411 -0.16 10.34 22.18
C TYR A 411 1.14 9.72 22.69
N GLN A 412 1.78 10.35 23.66
CA GLN A 412 3.01 9.88 24.28
C GLN A 412 2.81 8.48 24.93
N GLY A 413 3.59 7.47 24.53
CA GLY A 413 3.42 6.10 25.01
C GLY A 413 2.40 5.26 24.22
N HIS A 414 1.70 5.84 23.23
CA HIS A 414 0.67 5.15 22.47
C HIS A 414 1.23 3.96 21.70
N MET A 415 2.38 4.12 21.04
CA MET A 415 2.95 3.07 20.19
C MET A 415 3.50 1.93 21.05
N TYR A 416 4.12 2.27 22.18
CA TYR A 416 4.59 1.28 23.15
C TYR A 416 3.43 0.50 23.78
N SER A 417 2.33 1.16 24.15
CA SER A 417 1.15 0.46 24.72
C SER A 417 0.54 -0.49 23.70
N LYS A 418 0.35 -0.06 22.44
CA LYS A 418 -0.18 -0.90 21.38
C LYS A 418 0.70 -2.11 21.07
N SER A 419 2.04 -1.94 21.03
CA SER A 419 2.95 -3.06 20.76
C SER A 419 3.02 -4.09 21.88
N LYS A 420 2.67 -3.69 23.11
CA LYS A 420 2.70 -4.56 24.30
C LYS A 420 1.34 -5.22 24.61
N ASP A 421 0.26 -4.44 24.50
CA ASP A 421 -1.08 -4.84 24.96
C ASP A 421 -1.92 -5.47 23.83
N GLN A 422 -1.66 -5.13 22.57
CA GLN A 422 -2.26 -5.80 21.41
C GLN A 422 -1.23 -6.75 20.78
N GLY A 423 -1.64 -7.99 20.53
CA GLY A 423 -0.81 -8.92 19.78
C GLY A 423 -0.67 -8.45 18.33
N ILE A 424 0.46 -8.76 17.70
CA ILE A 424 0.68 -8.48 16.27
C ILE A 424 -0.45 -9.03 15.38
N GLU A 425 -1.09 -10.13 15.81
CA GLU A 425 -2.25 -10.70 15.13
C GLU A 425 -3.47 -9.77 15.10
N ASP A 426 -3.75 -9.04 16.18
CA ASP A 426 -4.91 -8.13 16.24
C ASP A 426 -4.64 -6.90 15.39
N ILE A 427 -3.42 -6.37 15.46
CA ILE A 427 -2.96 -5.27 14.61
C ILE A 427 -3.10 -5.67 13.14
N VAL A 428 -2.59 -6.83 12.75
CA VAL A 428 -2.68 -7.33 11.36
C VAL A 428 -4.14 -7.55 10.94
N LYS A 429 -5.00 -8.10 11.79
CA LYS A 429 -6.43 -8.29 11.49
C LYS A 429 -7.13 -6.95 11.27
N ASP A 430 -6.94 -5.98 12.16
CA ASP A 430 -7.53 -4.64 12.04
C ASP A 430 -7.09 -3.98 10.74
N LEU A 431 -5.81 -4.11 10.37
CA LEU A 431 -5.25 -3.56 9.13
C LEU A 431 -5.83 -4.21 7.87
N ILE A 432 -5.93 -5.54 7.86
CA ILE A 432 -6.53 -6.28 6.74
C ILE A 432 -8.00 -5.88 6.60
N GLN A 433 -8.72 -5.73 7.71
CA GLN A 433 -10.12 -5.36 7.70
C GLN A 433 -10.36 -3.91 7.21
N GLN A 434 -9.39 -3.01 7.39
CA GLN A 434 -9.42 -1.67 6.77
C GLN A 434 -9.29 -1.73 5.25
N LYS A 435 -8.46 -2.64 4.71
CA LYS A 435 -8.26 -2.79 3.26
C LYS A 435 -9.36 -3.61 2.57
N ASP A 436 -9.78 -4.72 3.17
CA ASP A 436 -10.91 -5.54 2.72
C ASP A 436 -11.74 -5.99 3.91
N ASN A 437 -12.79 -5.21 4.19
CA ASN A 437 -13.69 -5.46 5.30
C ASN A 437 -14.54 -6.73 5.16
N LYS A 438 -14.58 -7.34 3.96
CA LYS A 438 -15.36 -8.56 3.70
C LYS A 438 -14.50 -9.81 3.70
N LEU A 439 -13.18 -9.71 3.60
CA LEU A 439 -12.28 -10.86 3.45
C LEU A 439 -12.49 -11.93 4.53
N PHE A 440 -12.42 -11.54 5.81
CA PHE A 440 -12.64 -12.46 6.93
C PHE A 440 -14.08 -12.97 7.00
N SER A 441 -15.08 -12.16 6.63
CA SER A 441 -16.48 -12.59 6.62
C SER A 441 -16.76 -13.65 5.56
N LYS A 442 -16.23 -13.48 4.34
CA LYS A 442 -16.34 -14.47 3.24
C LYS A 442 -15.70 -15.79 3.64
N PHE A 443 -14.49 -15.73 4.20
CA PHE A 443 -13.78 -16.91 4.68
C PHE A 443 -14.55 -17.64 5.78
N LYS A 444 -15.18 -16.89 6.70
CA LYS A 444 -16.01 -17.47 7.75
C LYS A 444 -17.26 -18.15 7.17
N GLU A 445 -17.96 -17.49 6.26
CA GLU A 445 -19.17 -18.04 5.60
C GLU A 445 -18.84 -19.33 4.83
N GLN A 446 -17.75 -19.35 4.07
CA GLN A 446 -17.29 -20.55 3.35
C GLN A 446 -16.95 -21.70 4.32
N ASN A 447 -16.23 -21.41 5.42
CA ASN A 447 -15.92 -22.43 6.43
C ASN A 447 -17.16 -22.95 7.13
N ASP A 448 -18.10 -22.08 7.49
CA ASP A 448 -19.34 -22.47 8.18
C ASP A 448 -20.22 -23.32 7.25
N PHE A 449 -20.28 -23.00 5.95
CA PHE A 449 -20.94 -23.82 4.93
C PHE A 449 -20.33 -25.22 4.84
N LEU A 450 -19.01 -25.31 4.68
CA LEU A 450 -18.31 -26.59 4.57
C LEU A 450 -18.46 -27.43 5.83
N ARG A 451 -18.38 -26.82 7.02
CA ARG A 451 -18.63 -27.53 8.30
C ARG A 451 -20.04 -28.11 8.35
N HIS A 452 -21.05 -27.34 7.94
CA HIS A 452 -22.42 -27.83 7.91
C HIS A 452 -22.57 -29.02 6.96
N GLU A 453 -21.94 -28.97 5.78
CA GLU A 453 -21.93 -30.06 4.81
C GLU A 453 -21.26 -31.32 5.39
N ILE A 454 -20.09 -31.17 6.02
CA ILE A 454 -19.37 -32.28 6.67
C ILE A 454 -20.24 -32.91 7.76
N SER A 455 -20.82 -32.11 8.64
CA SER A 455 -21.64 -32.59 9.76
C SER A 455 -22.86 -33.39 9.28
N GLY A 456 -23.49 -32.95 8.19
CA GLY A 456 -24.58 -33.67 7.53
C GLY A 456 -24.14 -35.03 6.96
N LYS A 457 -22.98 -35.07 6.30
CA LYS A 457 -22.41 -36.31 5.74
C LYS A 457 -21.99 -37.28 6.84
N VAL A 458 -21.34 -36.82 7.92
CA VAL A 458 -20.99 -37.64 9.09
C VAL A 458 -22.24 -38.24 9.73
N SER A 459 -23.31 -37.45 9.88
CA SER A 459 -24.58 -37.96 10.42
C SER A 459 -25.20 -39.03 9.52
N THR A 460 -25.13 -38.84 8.20
CA THR A 460 -25.57 -39.85 7.21
C THR A 460 -24.75 -41.14 7.32
N TYR A 461 -23.43 -41.04 7.48
CA TYR A 461 -22.54 -42.18 7.67
C TYR A 461 -22.96 -43.06 8.85
N PHE A 462 -23.15 -42.46 10.03
CA PHE A 462 -23.56 -43.21 11.23
C PHE A 462 -25.00 -43.73 11.14
N SER A 463 -25.91 -43.01 10.46
CA SER A 463 -27.27 -43.51 10.19
C SER A 463 -27.26 -44.78 9.31
N ILE A 464 -26.38 -44.83 8.29
CA ILE A 464 -26.22 -46.01 7.43
C ILE A 464 -25.63 -47.18 8.24
N LEU A 465 -24.63 -46.92 9.10
CA LEU A 465 -24.06 -47.94 9.98
C LEU A 465 -25.09 -48.52 10.96
N SER A 466 -25.92 -47.67 11.57
CA SER A 466 -27.02 -48.13 12.43
C SER A 466 -27.99 -49.01 11.67
N SER A 467 -28.42 -48.56 10.48
CA SER A 467 -29.34 -49.33 9.63
C SER A 467 -28.75 -50.68 9.21
N LEU A 468 -27.45 -50.73 8.88
CA LEU A 468 -26.74 -51.97 8.58
C LEU A 468 -26.75 -52.93 9.77
N SER A 469 -26.53 -52.43 10.98
CA SER A 469 -26.59 -53.24 12.20
C SER A 469 -28.00 -53.78 12.46
N ASP A 470 -29.04 -52.98 12.20
CA ASP A 470 -30.44 -53.38 12.33
C ASP A 470 -30.81 -54.48 11.33
N TYR A 471 -30.47 -54.32 10.05
CA TYR A 471 -30.73 -55.34 9.02
C TYR A 471 -29.92 -56.62 9.25
N GLN A 472 -28.68 -56.52 9.73
CA GLN A 472 -27.89 -57.69 10.13
C GLN A 472 -28.54 -58.42 11.31
N SER A 473 -29.09 -57.70 12.29
CA SER A 473 -29.82 -58.28 13.42
C SER A 473 -31.12 -58.95 12.97
N GLN A 474 -31.87 -58.34 12.04
CA GLN A 474 -33.06 -58.94 11.44
C GLN A 474 -32.72 -60.24 10.67
N LEU A 475 -31.62 -60.24 9.93
CA LEU A 475 -31.13 -61.42 9.21
C LEU A 475 -30.81 -62.58 10.17
N ILE A 476 -30.18 -62.29 11.32
CA ILE A 476 -29.89 -63.29 12.36
C ILE A 476 -31.19 -63.88 12.95
N GLN A 477 -32.24 -63.05 13.13
CA GLN A 477 -33.52 -63.50 13.69
C GLN A 477 -34.35 -64.38 12.74
N LYS A 478 -34.17 -64.25 11.41
CA LYS A 478 -34.95 -64.98 10.40
C LYS A 478 -34.52 -66.44 10.20
N GLY A 479 -33.38 -66.85 10.75
CA GLY A 479 -32.88 -68.22 10.69
C GLY A 479 -32.10 -68.55 9.42
N ASN A 480 -31.64 -69.79 9.28
CA ASN A 480 -30.80 -70.21 8.16
C ASN A 480 -31.62 -70.43 6.89
N LYS A 481 -31.26 -69.70 5.82
CA LYS A 481 -31.90 -69.78 4.50
C LYS A 481 -31.90 -71.21 3.95
N ASP A 482 -30.84 -71.97 4.16
CA ASP A 482 -30.70 -73.34 3.63
C ASP A 482 -31.72 -74.30 4.27
N ASP A 483 -32.01 -74.14 5.57
CA ASP A 483 -32.98 -74.97 6.28
C ASP A 483 -34.42 -74.70 5.80
N ILE A 484 -34.74 -73.42 5.56
CA ILE A 484 -36.05 -73.01 5.00
C ILE A 484 -36.19 -73.52 3.56
N GLN A 485 -35.11 -73.47 2.77
CA GLN A 485 -35.09 -73.98 1.39
C GLN A 485 -35.30 -75.51 1.34
N ASN A 486 -34.71 -76.25 2.27
CA ASN A 486 -34.94 -77.69 2.41
C ASN A 486 -36.40 -78.01 2.76
N GLN A 487 -37.02 -77.23 3.66
CA GLN A 487 -38.43 -77.37 4.02
C GLN A 487 -39.37 -77.10 2.83
N VAL A 488 -39.05 -76.10 1.99
CA VAL A 488 -39.77 -75.80 0.74
C VAL A 488 -39.69 -76.99 -0.23
N ASN A 489 -38.51 -77.62 -0.33
CA ASN A 489 -38.31 -78.79 -1.19
C ASN A 489 -39.13 -79.99 -0.70
N GLU A 490 -39.13 -80.28 0.61
CA GLU A 490 -39.95 -81.35 1.18
C GLU A 490 -41.46 -81.14 0.99
N LEU A 491 -41.95 -79.92 1.21
CA LEU A 491 -43.36 -79.58 1.03
C LEU A 491 -43.79 -79.71 -0.43
N SER A 492 -42.91 -79.33 -1.37
CA SER A 492 -43.15 -79.48 -2.81
C SER A 492 -43.28 -80.95 -3.21
N ILE A 493 -42.43 -81.83 -2.67
CA ILE A 493 -42.50 -83.29 -2.88
C ILE A 493 -43.81 -83.87 -2.30
N LYS A 494 -44.23 -83.43 -1.12
CA LYS A 494 -45.49 -83.88 -0.48
C LYS A 494 -46.73 -83.49 -1.27
N ILE A 495 -46.72 -82.34 -1.93
CA ILE A 495 -47.83 -81.89 -2.80
C ILE A 495 -47.90 -82.75 -4.07
N GLN A 496 -46.76 -83.15 -4.64
CA GLN A 496 -46.71 -84.00 -5.84
C GLN A 496 -47.22 -85.43 -5.62
N ASN A 497 -47.13 -85.96 -4.39
CA ASN A 497 -47.45 -87.36 -4.08
C ASN A 497 -48.91 -87.62 -3.64
N ASN A 498 -49.80 -86.62 -3.61
CA ASN A 498 -51.19 -86.80 -3.19
C ASN A 498 -52.11 -87.28 -4.34
N ASP A 499 -52.99 -88.25 -4.04
CA ASP A 499 -53.83 -88.99 -5.00
C ASP A 499 -54.75 -88.06 -5.83
N ILE A 500 -54.56 -88.07 -7.15
CA ILE A 500 -55.21 -87.15 -8.09
C ILE A 500 -56.40 -87.86 -8.74
N GLY A 501 -57.49 -88.04 -7.99
CA GLY A 501 -58.64 -88.85 -8.43
C GLY A 501 -59.42 -88.34 -9.65
N ASN A 502 -59.16 -87.13 -10.15
CA ASN A 502 -59.90 -86.50 -11.26
C ASN A 502 -59.02 -85.81 -12.34
N ILE A 503 -57.70 -85.84 -12.21
CA ILE A 503 -56.74 -85.21 -13.14
C ILE A 503 -55.59 -86.18 -13.39
N THR A 504 -55.12 -86.31 -14.63
CA THR A 504 -54.01 -87.23 -14.94
C THR A 504 -52.66 -86.66 -14.48
N GLN A 505 -51.66 -87.54 -14.28
CA GLN A 505 -50.29 -87.09 -13.96
C GLN A 505 -49.71 -86.18 -15.06
N GLU A 506 -50.06 -86.40 -16.32
CA GLU A 506 -49.70 -85.51 -17.44
C GLU A 506 -50.35 -84.13 -17.30
N GLU A 507 -51.66 -84.06 -17.04
CA GLU A 507 -52.37 -82.78 -16.86
C GLU A 507 -51.79 -81.94 -15.69
N MET A 508 -51.34 -82.60 -14.61
CA MET A 508 -50.72 -81.95 -13.45
C MET A 508 -49.26 -81.51 -13.73
N ALA A 509 -48.50 -82.32 -14.48
CA ALA A 509 -47.15 -81.94 -14.92
C ALA A 509 -47.20 -80.73 -15.87
N ASP A 510 -48.14 -80.72 -16.81
CA ASP A 510 -48.37 -79.61 -17.74
C ASP A 510 -48.79 -78.32 -17.00
N PHE A 511 -49.66 -78.44 -15.99
CA PHE A 511 -50.03 -77.30 -15.14
C PHE A 511 -48.83 -76.73 -14.37
N ASN A 512 -48.01 -77.59 -13.76
CA ASN A 512 -46.83 -77.14 -13.02
C ASN A 512 -45.79 -76.47 -13.93
N ALA A 513 -45.53 -77.04 -15.11
CA ALA A 513 -44.67 -76.44 -16.12
C ALA A 513 -45.21 -75.08 -16.61
N SER A 514 -46.52 -74.99 -16.84
CA SER A 514 -47.20 -73.75 -17.20
C SER A 514 -47.13 -72.70 -16.08
N ASN A 515 -47.22 -73.12 -14.81
CA ASN A 515 -47.17 -72.21 -13.66
C ASN A 515 -45.76 -71.70 -13.36
N GLU A 516 -44.72 -72.54 -13.53
CA GLU A 516 -43.33 -72.07 -13.51
C GLU A 516 -43.05 -71.09 -14.67
N THR A 517 -43.61 -71.36 -15.86
CA THR A 517 -43.52 -70.42 -17.00
C THR A 517 -44.23 -69.10 -16.68
N LEU A 518 -45.44 -69.13 -16.10
CA LEU A 518 -46.17 -67.94 -15.65
C LEU A 518 -45.41 -67.18 -14.57
N LYS A 519 -44.74 -67.87 -13.64
CA LYS A 519 -43.94 -67.22 -12.61
C LYS A 519 -42.77 -66.44 -13.22
N ILE A 520 -42.09 -67.03 -14.21
CA ILE A 520 -41.02 -66.36 -14.95
C ILE A 520 -41.57 -65.18 -15.74
N LEU A 521 -42.67 -65.37 -16.48
CA LEU A 521 -43.30 -64.31 -17.28
C LEU A 521 -43.80 -63.14 -16.42
N ASN A 522 -44.44 -63.40 -15.27
CA ASN A 522 -44.89 -62.36 -14.35
C ASN A 522 -43.71 -61.60 -13.71
N LYS A 523 -42.64 -62.31 -13.31
CA LYS A 523 -41.42 -61.66 -12.80
C LYS A 523 -40.78 -60.76 -13.87
N ASN A 524 -40.74 -61.23 -15.12
CA ASN A 524 -40.24 -60.44 -16.24
C ASN A 524 -41.13 -59.22 -16.52
N LEU A 525 -42.45 -59.38 -16.44
CA LEU A 525 -43.42 -58.30 -16.60
C LEU A 525 -43.24 -57.23 -15.53
N GLU A 526 -43.15 -57.61 -14.26
CA GLU A 526 -42.92 -56.69 -13.14
C GLU A 526 -41.58 -55.97 -13.28
N GLY A 527 -40.53 -56.69 -13.69
CA GLY A 527 -39.22 -56.11 -13.98
C GLY A 527 -39.25 -55.09 -15.12
N LEU A 528 -39.98 -55.38 -16.20
CA LEU A 528 -40.14 -54.46 -17.34
C LEU A 528 -40.97 -53.23 -16.99
N ILE A 529 -42.03 -53.38 -16.19
CA ILE A 529 -42.85 -52.26 -15.69
C ILE A 529 -42.02 -51.35 -14.79
N THR A 530 -41.30 -51.93 -13.83
CA THR A 530 -40.42 -51.19 -12.93
C THR A 530 -39.32 -50.46 -13.70
N PHE A 531 -38.70 -51.13 -14.68
CA PHE A 531 -37.68 -50.52 -15.52
C PHE A 531 -38.25 -49.39 -16.39
N LYS A 532 -39.49 -49.53 -16.89
CA LYS A 532 -40.20 -48.50 -17.63
C LYS A 532 -40.44 -47.26 -16.77
N GLU A 533 -40.92 -47.43 -15.53
CA GLU A 533 -41.16 -46.32 -14.60
C GLU A 533 -39.86 -45.61 -14.22
N LEU A 534 -38.80 -46.36 -13.91
CA LEU A 534 -37.47 -45.82 -13.67
C LEU A 534 -36.94 -45.00 -14.86
N LEU A 535 -37.06 -45.53 -16.08
CA LEU A 535 -36.57 -44.84 -17.27
C LEU A 535 -37.34 -43.55 -17.55
N ILE A 536 -38.64 -43.50 -17.24
CA ILE A 536 -39.47 -42.28 -17.37
C ILE A 536 -38.94 -41.16 -16.46
N ASP A 537 -38.55 -41.48 -15.22
CA ASP A 537 -38.10 -40.52 -14.21
C ASP A 537 -36.66 -40.01 -14.44
N LYS A 538 -35.87 -40.65 -15.32
CA LYS A 538 -34.49 -40.23 -15.58
C LYS A 538 -34.36 -39.11 -16.61
N HIS A 539 -33.48 -38.16 -16.30
CA HIS A 539 -33.08 -37.05 -17.15
C HIS A 539 -31.64 -37.24 -17.66
N CYS A 540 -31.27 -36.52 -18.73
CA CYS A 540 -29.92 -36.58 -19.29
C CYS A 540 -28.83 -36.22 -18.26
N SER A 541 -29.13 -35.28 -17.35
CA SER A 541 -28.24 -34.84 -16.27
C SER A 541 -27.90 -35.94 -15.26
N ASP A 542 -28.72 -36.99 -15.15
CA ASP A 542 -28.46 -38.10 -14.23
C ASP A 542 -27.35 -39.03 -14.73
N PHE A 543 -27.02 -38.97 -16.02
CA PHE A 543 -26.02 -39.82 -16.67
C PHE A 543 -24.75 -39.07 -17.07
N TYR A 544 -24.88 -37.76 -17.31
CA TYR A 544 -23.81 -36.95 -17.83
C TYR A 544 -23.83 -35.56 -17.19
N GLN A 545 -22.69 -35.18 -16.61
CA GLN A 545 -22.39 -33.82 -16.19
C GLN A 545 -21.06 -33.42 -16.80
N LEU A 546 -21.06 -32.34 -17.58
CA LEU A 546 -19.83 -31.79 -18.14
C LEU A 546 -19.17 -30.91 -17.07
N LEU A 547 -18.05 -31.38 -16.54
CA LEU A 547 -17.22 -30.59 -15.64
C LEU A 547 -16.44 -29.55 -16.46
N ASN A 548 -16.40 -28.30 -15.99
CA ASN A 548 -15.56 -27.26 -16.59
C ASN A 548 -14.20 -27.20 -15.88
N PRO A 549 -13.15 -27.86 -16.40
CA PRO A 549 -11.83 -27.81 -15.78
C PRO A 549 -11.16 -26.44 -15.84
N LEU A 550 -11.71 -25.49 -16.61
CA LEU A 550 -11.17 -24.13 -16.78
C LEU A 550 -11.75 -23.11 -15.78
N GLU A 551 -12.76 -23.47 -14.98
CA GLU A 551 -13.22 -22.62 -13.85
C GLU A 551 -12.11 -22.37 -12.82
N LEU A 552 -11.07 -23.20 -12.81
CA LEU A 552 -9.98 -23.15 -11.85
C LEU A 552 -8.84 -22.19 -12.21
N ASN A 553 -8.79 -21.63 -13.43
CA ASN A 553 -7.81 -20.60 -13.82
C ASN A 553 -8.11 -20.13 -15.26
N LEU A 554 -8.38 -18.82 -15.47
CA LEU A 554 -7.87 -17.99 -16.59
C LEU A 554 -8.58 -16.62 -16.68
N ASN A 555 -7.80 -15.53 -16.72
CA ASN A 555 -8.24 -14.15 -16.97
C ASN A 555 -8.46 -13.81 -18.48
N TYR A 556 -8.78 -14.79 -19.34
CA TYR A 556 -8.87 -14.60 -20.80
C TYR A 556 -10.27 -14.88 -21.36
N VAL A 557 -11.09 -13.82 -21.43
CA VAL A 557 -12.52 -13.82 -21.81
C VAL A 557 -12.82 -14.56 -23.13
N LEU A 558 -11.96 -14.44 -24.15
CA LEU A 558 -12.22 -15.09 -25.45
C LEU A 558 -12.17 -16.63 -25.37
N VAL A 559 -11.22 -17.18 -24.61
CA VAL A 559 -11.06 -18.64 -24.46
C VAL A 559 -12.22 -19.24 -23.68
N GLN A 560 -12.69 -18.52 -22.66
CA GLN A 560 -13.87 -18.90 -21.89
C GLN A 560 -15.12 -19.00 -22.79
N SER A 561 -15.37 -17.98 -23.63
CA SER A 561 -16.53 -17.98 -24.52
C SER A 561 -16.50 -19.12 -25.56
N HIS A 562 -15.33 -19.50 -26.05
CA HIS A 562 -15.18 -20.66 -26.95
C HIS A 562 -15.48 -21.98 -26.25
N PHE A 563 -15.04 -22.13 -25.01
CA PHE A 563 -15.34 -23.32 -24.22
C PHE A 563 -16.84 -23.42 -23.88
N GLU A 564 -17.47 -22.32 -23.46
CA GLU A 564 -18.91 -22.27 -23.18
C GLU A 564 -19.75 -22.63 -24.41
N SER A 565 -19.36 -22.14 -25.60
CA SER A 565 -20.00 -22.50 -26.86
C SER A 565 -19.85 -24.00 -27.17
N PHE A 566 -18.64 -24.55 -27.02
CA PHE A 566 -18.39 -25.98 -27.23
C PHE A 566 -19.17 -26.85 -26.23
N ALA A 567 -19.18 -26.47 -24.95
CA ALA A 567 -19.91 -27.15 -23.89
C ALA A 567 -21.41 -27.20 -24.18
N SER A 568 -22.00 -26.08 -24.61
CA SER A 568 -23.41 -25.98 -24.97
C SER A 568 -23.78 -26.88 -26.16
N GLU A 569 -22.91 -26.98 -27.18
CA GLU A 569 -23.13 -27.88 -28.31
C GLU A 569 -23.14 -29.36 -27.90
N ILE A 570 -22.19 -29.75 -27.04
CA ILE A 570 -22.11 -31.11 -26.50
C ILE A 570 -23.34 -31.43 -25.64
N GLU A 571 -23.77 -30.52 -24.78
CA GLU A 571 -24.94 -30.70 -23.93
C GLU A 571 -26.21 -30.90 -24.77
N LYS A 572 -26.39 -30.08 -25.80
CA LYS A 572 -27.53 -30.18 -26.74
C LYS A 572 -27.51 -31.49 -27.52
N PHE A 573 -26.35 -31.90 -28.03
CA PHE A 573 -26.21 -33.17 -28.75
C PHE A 573 -26.54 -34.36 -27.83
N THR A 574 -25.97 -34.38 -26.63
CA THR A 574 -26.15 -35.46 -25.66
C THR A 574 -27.60 -35.59 -25.21
N THR A 575 -28.25 -34.45 -24.91
CA THR A 575 -29.68 -34.42 -24.56
C THR A 575 -30.55 -34.97 -25.68
N THR A 576 -30.27 -34.58 -26.93
CA THR A 576 -31.03 -35.05 -28.09
C THR A 576 -30.89 -36.55 -28.31
N GLN A 577 -29.66 -37.08 -28.20
CA GLN A 577 -29.40 -38.52 -28.33
C GLN A 577 -30.06 -39.32 -27.20
N PHE A 578 -30.02 -38.79 -25.98
CA PHE A 578 -30.65 -39.42 -24.83
C PHE A 578 -32.18 -39.50 -24.97
N GLU A 579 -32.85 -38.43 -25.39
CA GLU A 579 -34.30 -38.44 -25.61
C GLU A 579 -34.71 -39.40 -26.75
N GLN A 580 -33.91 -39.50 -27.82
CA GLN A 580 -34.13 -40.48 -28.89
C GLN A 580 -34.01 -41.91 -28.37
N PHE A 581 -32.96 -42.20 -27.59
CA PHE A 581 -32.76 -43.49 -26.94
C PHE A 581 -33.92 -43.83 -25.99
N LYS A 582 -34.33 -42.87 -25.15
CA LYS A 582 -35.42 -43.01 -24.18
C LYS A 582 -36.72 -43.35 -24.89
N LYS A 583 -37.06 -42.62 -25.95
CA LYS A 583 -38.27 -42.87 -26.75
C LYS A 583 -38.26 -44.27 -27.38
N LEU A 584 -37.16 -44.66 -28.04
CA LEU A 584 -37.06 -45.96 -28.71
C LEU A 584 -37.14 -47.13 -27.71
N SER A 585 -36.46 -46.97 -26.56
CA SER A 585 -36.43 -47.96 -25.49
C SER A 585 -37.79 -48.12 -24.84
N LEU A 586 -38.49 -47.02 -24.51
CA LEU A 586 -39.84 -47.06 -23.93
C LEU A 586 -40.86 -47.72 -24.86
N GLN A 587 -40.74 -47.48 -26.17
CA GLN A 587 -41.59 -48.14 -27.16
C GLN A 587 -41.32 -49.65 -27.19
N THR A 588 -40.04 -50.04 -27.27
CA THR A 588 -39.63 -51.47 -27.28
C THR A 588 -40.09 -52.19 -26.02
N ILE A 589 -39.93 -51.58 -24.84
CA ILE A 589 -40.37 -52.14 -23.56
C ILE A 589 -41.89 -52.30 -23.54
N SER A 590 -42.64 -51.31 -24.02
CA SER A 590 -44.11 -51.37 -24.05
C SER A 590 -44.61 -52.48 -24.99
N ASP A 591 -43.96 -52.67 -26.13
CA ASP A 591 -44.29 -53.77 -27.07
C ASP A 591 -43.98 -55.15 -26.45
N GLN A 592 -42.89 -55.27 -25.69
CA GLN A 592 -42.57 -56.50 -24.97
C GLN A 592 -43.53 -56.80 -23.82
N ILE A 593 -43.94 -55.78 -23.07
CA ILE A 593 -44.98 -55.90 -22.03
C ILE A 593 -46.26 -56.48 -22.63
N LEU A 594 -46.76 -55.89 -23.72
CA LEU A 594 -47.96 -56.36 -24.41
C LEU A 594 -47.84 -57.81 -24.88
N LYS A 595 -46.66 -58.19 -25.38
CA LYS A 595 -46.41 -59.57 -25.82
C LYS A 595 -46.45 -60.55 -24.66
N ILE A 596 -45.81 -60.22 -23.54
CA ILE A 596 -45.80 -61.07 -22.33
C ILE A 596 -47.20 -61.17 -21.73
N GLU A 597 -47.96 -60.08 -21.68
CA GLU A 597 -49.36 -60.07 -21.22
C GLU A 597 -50.24 -61.00 -22.07
N GLN A 598 -50.06 -60.99 -23.40
CA GLN A 598 -50.75 -61.90 -24.30
C GLN A 598 -50.35 -63.37 -24.09
N GLU A 599 -49.07 -63.65 -23.85
CA GLU A 599 -48.59 -65.01 -23.54
C GLU A 599 -49.16 -65.52 -22.20
N ILE A 600 -49.21 -64.67 -21.16
CA ILE A 600 -49.82 -64.98 -19.86
C ILE A 600 -51.30 -65.32 -20.02
N LEU A 601 -52.06 -64.47 -20.74
CA LEU A 601 -53.47 -64.71 -21.03
C LEU A 601 -53.69 -66.00 -21.85
N GLY A 602 -52.79 -66.28 -22.79
CA GLY A 602 -52.80 -67.51 -23.58
C GLY A 602 -52.67 -68.76 -22.72
N ILE A 603 -51.71 -68.77 -21.78
CA ILE A 603 -51.51 -69.90 -20.86
C ILE A 603 -52.72 -70.06 -19.92
N GLN A 604 -53.16 -68.98 -19.29
CA GLN A 604 -54.28 -69.00 -18.34
C GLN A 604 -55.63 -69.37 -18.96
N SER A 605 -55.79 -69.18 -20.26
CA SER A 605 -57.04 -69.45 -20.97
C SER A 605 -57.22 -70.91 -21.39
N THR A 606 -56.16 -71.73 -21.37
CA THR A 606 -56.21 -73.16 -21.74
C THR A 606 -57.13 -73.98 -20.82
N ASP A 607 -57.90 -74.89 -21.42
CA ASP A 607 -58.88 -75.71 -20.70
C ASP A 607 -58.21 -76.60 -19.63
N THR A 608 -57.01 -77.12 -19.91
CA THR A 608 -56.21 -77.89 -18.96
C THR A 608 -55.81 -77.03 -17.75
N PHE A 609 -55.35 -75.81 -17.96
CA PHE A 609 -54.94 -74.92 -16.88
C PHE A 609 -56.11 -74.55 -15.97
N LYS A 610 -57.25 -74.17 -16.54
CA LYS A 610 -58.49 -73.87 -15.78
C LYS A 610 -59.02 -75.08 -15.01
N LYS A 611 -59.00 -76.27 -15.61
CA LYS A 611 -59.47 -77.51 -14.99
C LYS A 611 -58.63 -77.87 -13.76
N VAL A 612 -57.29 -77.79 -13.86
CA VAL A 612 -56.37 -78.09 -12.76
C VAL A 612 -56.38 -76.98 -11.68
N GLU A 613 -56.47 -75.71 -12.07
CA GLU A 613 -56.56 -74.57 -11.14
C GLU A 613 -57.83 -74.63 -10.26
N VAL A 614 -58.98 -74.97 -10.86
CA VAL A 614 -60.25 -75.15 -10.14
C VAL A 614 -60.16 -76.32 -9.17
N TYR A 615 -59.55 -77.45 -9.57
CA TYR A 615 -59.37 -78.61 -8.70
C TYR A 615 -58.47 -78.31 -7.49
N LEU A 616 -57.31 -77.67 -7.72
CA LEU A 616 -56.36 -77.30 -6.66
C LEU A 616 -56.96 -76.33 -5.64
N LYS A 617 -57.85 -75.42 -6.07
CA LYS A 617 -58.60 -74.51 -5.18
C LYS A 617 -59.72 -75.21 -4.41
N SER A 618 -60.23 -76.34 -4.90
CA SER A 618 -61.37 -77.08 -4.33
C SER A 618 -61.03 -78.29 -3.44
N SER A 619 -59.75 -78.73 -3.39
CA SER A 619 -59.34 -79.92 -2.63
C SER A 619 -58.94 -79.58 -1.18
N ASP A 620 -59.73 -80.06 -0.21
CA ASP A 620 -59.53 -79.82 1.24
C ASP A 620 -58.19 -80.36 1.78
N ALA A 621 -57.59 -81.35 1.12
CA ALA A 621 -56.34 -81.99 1.57
C ALA A 621 -55.06 -81.27 1.14
N ILE A 622 -55.09 -80.53 0.01
CA ILE A 622 -53.90 -79.89 -0.60
C ILE A 622 -53.76 -78.42 -0.17
N LYS A 623 -54.89 -77.75 0.08
CA LYS A 623 -54.96 -76.34 0.49
C LYS A 623 -54.02 -75.96 1.67
N PRO A 624 -53.98 -76.70 2.80
CA PRO A 624 -53.10 -76.35 3.91
C PRO A 624 -51.60 -76.54 3.58
N LEU A 625 -51.25 -77.48 2.69
CA LEU A 625 -49.86 -77.68 2.25
C LEU A 625 -49.39 -76.58 1.30
N LEU A 626 -50.26 -76.11 0.41
CA LEU A 626 -49.98 -74.97 -0.47
C LEU A 626 -49.85 -73.66 0.31
N GLU A 627 -50.73 -73.42 1.29
CA GLU A 627 -50.62 -72.27 2.20
C GLU A 627 -49.28 -72.30 2.95
N ARG A 628 -48.88 -73.47 3.49
CA ARG A 628 -47.59 -73.63 4.17
C ARG A 628 -46.39 -73.42 3.24
N LEU A 629 -46.44 -73.96 2.01
CA LEU A 629 -45.38 -73.79 1.02
C LEU A 629 -45.21 -72.31 0.64
N ASN A 630 -46.31 -71.58 0.46
CA ASN A 630 -46.28 -70.17 0.13
C ASN A 630 -45.72 -69.33 1.29
N ILE A 631 -46.03 -69.69 2.54
CA ILE A 631 -45.45 -69.04 3.74
C ILE A 631 -43.93 -69.24 3.78
N GLU A 632 -43.43 -70.46 3.57
CA GLU A 632 -41.98 -70.71 3.61
C GLU A 632 -41.25 -70.07 2.41
N LYS A 633 -41.86 -70.05 1.21
CA LYS A 633 -41.32 -69.30 0.06
C LYS A 633 -41.29 -67.78 0.31
N ALA A 634 -42.29 -67.22 0.98
CA ALA A 634 -42.33 -65.81 1.34
C ALA A 634 -41.19 -65.44 2.32
N LYS A 635 -40.86 -66.32 3.27
CA LYS A 635 -39.71 -66.09 4.17
C LYS A 635 -38.37 -66.05 3.43
N ILE A 636 -38.19 -66.89 2.40
CA ILE A 636 -36.97 -66.86 1.57
C ILE A 636 -36.87 -65.53 0.82
N GLN A 637 -37.99 -65.05 0.26
CA GLN A 637 -38.05 -63.75 -0.41
C GLN A 637 -37.69 -62.62 0.56
N GLU A 638 -38.26 -62.60 1.77
CA GLU A 638 -37.93 -61.59 2.79
C GLU A 638 -36.43 -61.60 3.17
N ILE A 639 -35.80 -62.77 3.24
CA ILE A 639 -34.35 -62.89 3.50
C ILE A 639 -33.54 -62.30 2.34
N ASP A 640 -33.95 -62.56 1.09
CA ASP A 640 -33.30 -62.04 -0.10
C ASP A 640 -33.41 -60.51 -0.18
N ASP A 641 -34.59 -59.95 0.12
CA ASP A 641 -34.81 -58.50 0.17
C ASP A 641 -33.91 -57.83 1.24
N ILE A 642 -33.73 -58.45 2.42
CA ILE A 642 -32.82 -57.97 3.46
C ILE A 642 -31.36 -58.00 3.00
N LEU A 643 -30.93 -59.08 2.32
CA LEU A 643 -29.56 -59.21 1.80
C LEU A 643 -29.26 -58.18 0.71
N GLU A 644 -30.23 -57.92 -0.18
CA GLU A 644 -30.14 -56.86 -1.19
C GLU A 644 -30.02 -55.49 -0.53
N LYS A 645 -30.83 -55.20 0.50
CA LYS A 645 -30.73 -53.95 1.26
C LYS A 645 -29.39 -53.76 1.96
N ILE A 646 -28.82 -54.83 2.53
CA ILE A 646 -27.47 -54.81 3.12
C ILE A 646 -26.41 -54.50 2.05
N ALA A 647 -26.52 -55.09 0.85
CA ALA A 647 -25.59 -54.84 -0.25
C ALA A 647 -25.67 -53.38 -0.74
N GLU A 648 -26.87 -52.83 -0.87
CA GLU A 648 -27.09 -51.42 -1.20
C GLU A 648 -26.46 -50.48 -0.17
N LEU A 649 -26.75 -50.70 1.12
CA LEU A 649 -26.21 -49.86 2.20
C LEU A 649 -24.68 -49.92 2.27
N LYS A 650 -24.07 -51.10 2.04
CA LYS A 650 -22.60 -51.23 1.94
C LYS A 650 -22.02 -50.44 0.78
N LYS A 651 -22.68 -50.46 -0.38
CA LYS A 651 -22.27 -49.69 -1.56
C LYS A 651 -22.37 -48.18 -1.30
N SER A 652 -23.45 -47.73 -0.65
CA SER A 652 -23.61 -46.34 -0.22
C SER A 652 -22.52 -45.91 0.76
N LEU A 653 -22.13 -46.79 1.69
CA LEU A 653 -21.08 -46.51 2.68
C LEU A 653 -19.70 -46.34 2.04
N GLU A 654 -19.33 -47.21 1.08
CA GLU A 654 -18.08 -47.08 0.31
C GLU A 654 -18.06 -45.80 -0.54
N SER A 655 -19.18 -45.45 -1.16
CA SER A 655 -19.32 -44.19 -1.91
C SER A 655 -19.09 -42.98 -1.00
N LEU A 656 -19.73 -42.96 0.17
CA LEU A 656 -19.61 -41.86 1.13
C LEU A 656 -18.19 -41.74 1.67
N LYS A 657 -17.52 -42.87 1.94
CA LYS A 657 -16.12 -42.91 2.40
C LYS A 657 -15.16 -42.31 1.36
N THR A 658 -15.38 -42.62 0.09
CA THR A 658 -14.59 -42.09 -1.04
C THR A 658 -14.81 -40.58 -1.23
N GLU A 659 -16.06 -40.12 -1.10
CA GLU A 659 -16.44 -38.69 -1.18
C GLU A 659 -15.80 -37.88 -0.04
N PHE A 660 -15.78 -38.43 1.17
CA PHE A 660 -15.23 -37.80 2.37
C PHE A 660 -13.71 -37.57 2.26
N GLN A 661 -12.97 -38.54 1.72
CA GLN A 661 -11.51 -38.46 1.56
C GLN A 661 -11.07 -37.51 0.42
N ARG A 662 -11.87 -37.35 -0.65
CA ARG A 662 -11.46 -36.60 -1.85
C ARG A 662 -11.97 -35.16 -1.93
N THR A 663 -13.19 -34.87 -1.47
CA THR A 663 -13.85 -33.62 -1.86
C THR A 663 -13.97 -32.62 -0.71
N ILE A 664 -14.40 -33.06 0.48
CA ILE A 664 -14.84 -32.12 1.51
C ILE A 664 -13.69 -31.72 2.45
N TRP A 665 -12.87 -32.66 2.90
CA TRP A 665 -11.76 -32.33 3.80
C TRP A 665 -10.66 -31.50 3.10
N LEU A 666 -10.37 -31.77 1.83
CA LEU A 666 -9.44 -30.96 1.03
C LEU A 666 -9.98 -29.56 0.73
N SER A 667 -11.31 -29.39 0.62
CA SER A 667 -11.91 -28.07 0.40
C SER A 667 -11.67 -27.09 1.56
N MET A 668 -11.64 -27.58 2.81
CA MET A 668 -11.27 -26.76 3.96
C MET A 668 -9.82 -26.26 3.91
N SER A 669 -8.91 -27.04 3.29
CA SER A 669 -7.51 -26.66 3.09
C SER A 669 -7.37 -25.60 2.00
N ASN A 670 -8.22 -25.66 0.97
CA ASN A 670 -8.23 -24.69 -0.12
C ASN A 670 -8.69 -23.32 0.37
N VAL A 671 -9.77 -23.26 1.16
CA VAL A 671 -10.30 -22.01 1.74
C VAL A 671 -9.25 -21.31 2.63
N ALA A 672 -8.48 -22.08 3.42
CA ALA A 672 -7.35 -21.52 4.20
C ALA A 672 -6.21 -21.01 3.31
N SER A 673 -5.88 -21.73 2.23
CA SER A 673 -4.85 -21.32 1.27
C SER A 673 -5.23 -20.06 0.51
N GLU A 674 -6.50 -19.93 0.10
CA GLU A 674 -7.04 -18.74 -0.56
C GLU A 674 -6.93 -17.50 0.34
N LEU A 675 -7.26 -17.61 1.62
CA LEU A 675 -7.10 -16.52 2.57
C LEU A 675 -5.62 -16.15 2.76
N ILE A 676 -4.73 -17.13 2.87
CA ILE A 676 -3.28 -16.88 2.97
C ILE A 676 -2.74 -16.17 1.73
N GLN A 677 -3.19 -16.56 0.53
CA GLN A 677 -2.80 -15.94 -0.72
C GLN A 677 -3.35 -14.52 -0.86
N ALA A 678 -4.62 -14.30 -0.47
CA ALA A 678 -5.20 -12.97 -0.44
C ALA A 678 -4.40 -12.04 0.49
N ILE A 679 -4.02 -12.52 1.69
CA ILE A 679 -3.26 -11.73 2.65
C ILE A 679 -1.83 -11.47 2.18
N SER A 680 -1.14 -12.47 1.61
CA SER A 680 0.22 -12.30 1.10
C SER A 680 0.30 -11.36 -0.12
N SER A 681 -0.81 -11.18 -0.84
CA SER A 681 -0.90 -10.19 -1.92
C SER A 681 -1.00 -8.74 -1.42
N ILE A 682 -1.29 -8.52 -0.14
CA ILE A 682 -1.40 -7.17 0.44
C ILE A 682 0.00 -6.59 0.62
N THR A 683 0.40 -5.76 -0.33
CA THR A 683 1.63 -4.95 -0.20
C THR A 683 1.36 -3.74 0.68
N ILE A 684 2.18 -3.52 1.72
CA ILE A 684 2.09 -2.35 2.61
C ILE A 684 3.18 -1.34 2.24
N SER A 685 4.45 -1.75 2.33
CA SER A 685 5.61 -0.97 1.92
C SER A 685 6.70 -1.90 1.40
N GLN A 686 7.73 -1.37 0.74
CA GLN A 686 8.82 -2.19 0.16
C GLN A 686 9.60 -2.98 1.21
N ASP A 687 9.62 -2.49 2.44
CA ASP A 687 10.41 -2.97 3.58
C ASP A 687 9.58 -3.62 4.69
N LEU A 688 8.25 -3.73 4.51
CA LEU A 688 7.33 -4.37 5.46
C LEU A 688 6.47 -5.43 4.78
N GLN A 689 6.53 -6.65 5.30
CA GLN A 689 5.82 -7.81 4.76
C GLN A 689 4.99 -8.49 5.85
N ILE A 690 3.74 -8.84 5.51
CA ILE A 690 2.88 -9.67 6.33
C ILE A 690 2.88 -11.08 5.75
N ILE A 691 3.26 -12.06 6.57
CA ILE A 691 3.25 -13.47 6.23
C ILE A 691 2.11 -14.13 7.01
N ALA A 692 1.13 -14.68 6.30
CA ALA A 692 0.10 -15.53 6.86
C ALA A 692 0.49 -17.00 6.69
N THR A 693 0.44 -17.79 7.77
CA THR A 693 0.70 -19.23 7.72
C THR A 693 -0.42 -19.99 8.41
N ASN A 694 -0.72 -21.20 7.91
CA ASN A 694 -1.66 -22.09 8.56
C ASN A 694 -0.94 -22.90 9.64
N MET A 695 -1.32 -22.75 10.90
CA MET A 695 -0.66 -23.38 12.04
C MET A 695 -1.61 -24.31 12.79
N PHE A 696 -1.16 -25.53 13.11
CA PHE A 696 -1.91 -26.47 13.93
C PHE A 696 -2.06 -25.99 15.38
N ASP A 697 -3.29 -25.91 15.88
CA ASP A 697 -3.61 -25.54 17.26
C ASP A 697 -3.46 -26.75 18.19
N LYS A 698 -2.20 -27.03 18.54
CA LYS A 698 -1.84 -28.14 19.44
C LYS A 698 -2.59 -28.08 20.77
N PHE A 699 -2.84 -26.89 21.32
CA PHE A 699 -3.49 -26.75 22.63
C PHE A 699 -4.95 -27.19 22.54
N LYS A 700 -5.69 -26.67 21.56
CA LYS A 700 -7.09 -27.03 21.33
C LYS A 700 -7.25 -28.52 21.02
N PHE A 701 -6.35 -29.09 20.21
CA PHE A 701 -6.38 -30.52 19.88
C PHE A 701 -6.09 -31.41 21.10
N ASN A 702 -5.11 -31.04 21.91
CA ASN A 702 -4.76 -31.78 23.13
C ASN A 702 -5.95 -31.85 24.11
N GLU A 703 -6.64 -30.72 24.33
CA GLU A 703 -7.84 -30.66 25.16
C GLU A 703 -8.95 -31.60 24.64
N PHE A 704 -9.17 -31.62 23.32
CA PHE A 704 -10.12 -32.53 22.68
C PHE A 704 -9.76 -34.01 22.91
N ILE A 705 -8.51 -34.41 22.71
CA ILE A 705 -8.07 -35.79 22.91
C ILE A 705 -8.17 -36.19 24.40
N LYS A 706 -7.81 -35.31 25.34
CA LYS A 706 -7.95 -35.56 26.78
C LYS A 706 -9.42 -35.66 27.23
N LYS A 707 -10.30 -34.92 26.57
CA LYS A 707 -11.75 -34.96 26.82
C LYS A 707 -12.37 -36.27 26.34
N THR A 708 -11.96 -36.77 25.18
CA THR A 708 -12.62 -37.88 24.49
C THR A 708 -11.97 -39.24 24.70
N ILE A 709 -10.65 -39.32 24.89
CA ILE A 709 -9.88 -40.56 24.97
C ILE A 709 -9.24 -40.70 26.36
N ASN A 710 -9.32 -41.91 26.94
CA ASN A 710 -8.65 -42.23 28.20
C ASN A 710 -7.12 -42.12 28.03
N GLN A 711 -6.48 -41.31 28.88
CA GLN A 711 -5.06 -40.98 28.80
C GLN A 711 -4.14 -41.96 29.55
N GLN A 712 -4.67 -43.10 30.02
CA GLN A 712 -3.86 -44.14 30.65
C GLN A 712 -2.85 -44.81 29.69
N PRO A 713 -3.22 -45.21 28.46
CA PRO A 713 -2.27 -45.79 27.51
C PRO A 713 -1.25 -44.77 27.02
N GLU A 714 0.01 -45.17 26.82
CA GLU A 714 1.05 -44.27 26.26
C GLU A 714 0.70 -43.77 24.86
N LYS A 715 0.11 -44.62 24.01
CA LYS A 715 -0.34 -44.25 22.66
C LYS A 715 -1.37 -43.12 22.67
N ALA A 716 -2.26 -43.07 23.67
CA ALA A 716 -3.22 -41.97 23.84
C ALA A 716 -2.55 -40.64 24.19
N LYS A 717 -1.46 -40.68 24.98
CA LYS A 717 -0.65 -39.48 25.30
C LYS A 717 0.10 -38.97 24.07
N LEU A 718 0.64 -39.88 23.25
CA LEU A 718 1.28 -39.53 21.98
C LEU A 718 0.31 -38.80 21.03
N PHE A 719 -0.93 -39.28 20.92
CA PHE A 719 -1.96 -38.56 20.15
C PHE A 719 -2.29 -37.19 20.74
N ALA A 720 -2.34 -37.04 22.07
CA ALA A 720 -2.61 -35.74 22.70
C ALA A 720 -1.49 -34.71 22.48
N GLU A 721 -0.25 -35.16 22.29
CA GLU A 721 0.93 -34.30 22.13
C GLU A 721 1.38 -34.12 20.68
N MET A 722 0.68 -34.75 19.73
CA MET A 722 1.05 -34.75 18.32
C MET A 722 1.08 -33.35 17.71
N GLN A 723 1.88 -33.20 16.66
CA GLN A 723 1.85 -32.06 15.76
C GLN A 723 1.73 -32.56 14.33
N VAL A 724 1.04 -31.77 13.51
CA VAL A 724 0.81 -32.06 12.10
C VAL A 724 1.11 -30.81 11.29
N ALA A 725 1.67 -31.00 10.10
CA ALA A 725 2.02 -29.92 9.18
C ALA A 725 0.87 -29.59 8.21
N SER A 726 -0.08 -30.50 8.00
CA SER A 726 -1.16 -30.32 7.02
C SER A 726 -2.47 -30.98 7.43
N GLN A 727 -3.57 -30.55 6.82
CA GLN A 727 -4.88 -31.19 7.00
C GLN A 727 -4.89 -32.64 6.51
N ILE A 728 -4.07 -32.99 5.51
CA ILE A 728 -3.92 -34.36 5.00
C ILE A 728 -3.32 -35.26 6.09
N GLU A 729 -2.21 -34.81 6.68
CA GLU A 729 -1.56 -35.53 7.78
C GLU A 729 -2.50 -35.67 9.00
N LEU A 730 -3.30 -34.65 9.29
CA LEU A 730 -4.30 -34.72 10.35
C LEU A 730 -5.38 -35.78 10.08
N LEU A 731 -5.78 -35.97 8.82
CA LEU A 731 -6.73 -37.01 8.42
C LEU A 731 -6.12 -38.40 8.57
N ASP A 732 -4.85 -38.57 8.20
CA ASP A 732 -4.13 -39.83 8.41
C ASP A 732 -4.06 -40.16 9.91
N LYS A 733 -3.80 -39.16 10.76
CA LYS A 733 -3.83 -39.32 12.22
C LYS A 733 -5.21 -39.64 12.76
N TYR A 734 -6.28 -39.08 12.20
CA TYR A 734 -7.64 -39.49 12.56
C TYR A 734 -7.87 -40.98 12.29
N HIS A 735 -7.48 -41.48 11.12
CA HIS A 735 -7.60 -42.89 10.77
C HIS A 735 -6.77 -43.79 11.69
N GLU A 736 -5.56 -43.36 12.07
CA GLU A 736 -4.72 -44.05 13.05
C GLU A 736 -5.39 -44.13 14.43
N ILE A 737 -6.00 -43.04 14.90
CA ILE A 737 -6.74 -43.00 16.18
C ILE A 737 -7.95 -43.95 16.14
N VAL A 738 -8.73 -43.93 15.05
CA VAL A 738 -9.90 -44.82 14.90
C VAL A 738 -9.47 -46.29 14.86
N ALA A 739 -8.42 -46.64 14.12
CA ALA A 739 -7.90 -48.01 14.09
C ALA A 739 -7.47 -48.49 15.48
N SER A 740 -6.76 -47.66 16.24
CA SER A 740 -6.37 -47.99 17.63
C SER A 740 -7.56 -48.13 18.59
N LEU A 741 -8.69 -47.46 18.32
CA LEU A 741 -9.93 -47.64 19.07
C LEU A 741 -10.62 -48.97 18.71
N GLU A 742 -10.63 -49.34 17.44
CA GLU A 742 -11.19 -50.61 16.94
C GLU A 742 -10.38 -51.83 17.42
N GLU A 743 -9.05 -51.72 17.43
CA GLU A 743 -8.12 -52.74 17.94
C GLU A 743 -8.10 -52.82 19.48
N GLY A 744 -8.71 -51.86 20.18
CA GLY A 744 -8.82 -51.83 21.63
C GLY A 744 -7.55 -51.40 22.38
N GLU A 745 -6.55 -50.88 21.66
CA GLU A 745 -5.30 -50.34 22.22
C GLU A 745 -5.53 -49.07 23.05
N ILE A 746 -6.52 -48.27 22.64
CA ILE A 746 -7.01 -47.10 23.36
C ILE A 746 -8.52 -47.21 23.56
N ARG A 747 -9.07 -46.47 24.53
CA ARG A 747 -10.50 -46.50 24.86
C ARG A 747 -11.04 -45.11 25.04
N PHE A 748 -12.30 -44.92 24.65
CA PHE A 748 -13.03 -43.70 24.95
C PHE A 748 -13.11 -43.45 26.45
N ARG A 749 -13.15 -42.18 26.81
CA ARG A 749 -13.51 -41.72 28.15
C ARG A 749 -15.03 -41.82 28.32
N GLY A 750 -15.49 -42.15 29.54
CA GLY A 750 -16.90 -42.43 29.81
C GLY A 750 -17.85 -41.36 29.25
N GLY A 751 -18.81 -41.79 28.43
CA GLY A 751 -19.80 -40.92 27.77
C GLY A 751 -19.51 -40.57 26.30
N THR A 752 -18.33 -40.93 25.76
CA THR A 752 -17.99 -40.70 24.34
C THR A 752 -18.17 -41.98 23.52
N THR A 753 -18.83 -41.86 22.38
CA THR A 753 -18.93 -42.91 21.33
C THR A 753 -18.10 -42.52 20.10
N LEU A 754 -17.84 -43.47 19.20
CA LEU A 754 -17.19 -43.20 17.92
C LEU A 754 -17.94 -42.12 17.12
N GLU A 755 -19.27 -42.16 17.13
CA GLU A 755 -20.10 -41.13 16.49
C GLU A 755 -19.85 -39.74 17.06
N THR A 756 -19.89 -39.59 18.39
CA THR A 756 -19.66 -38.29 19.02
C THR A 756 -18.22 -37.79 18.83
N PHE A 757 -17.24 -38.69 18.85
CA PHE A 757 -15.84 -38.37 18.59
C PHE A 757 -15.63 -37.87 17.17
N THR A 758 -16.14 -38.61 16.18
CA THR A 758 -16.03 -38.25 14.76
C THR A 758 -16.73 -36.93 14.47
N LYS A 759 -17.95 -36.71 14.98
CA LYS A 759 -18.66 -35.43 14.82
C LYS A 759 -17.84 -34.28 15.41
N GLU A 760 -17.40 -34.39 16.66
CA GLU A 760 -16.62 -33.33 17.31
C GLU A 760 -15.23 -33.13 16.64
N PHE A 761 -14.64 -34.18 16.07
CA PHE A 761 -13.41 -34.08 15.27
C PHE A 761 -13.61 -33.21 14.03
N PHE A 762 -14.66 -33.48 13.27
CA PHE A 762 -14.90 -32.81 11.99
C PHE A 762 -15.60 -31.44 12.10
N ASP A 763 -16.32 -31.18 13.21
CA ASP A 763 -16.93 -29.87 13.48
C ASP A 763 -15.91 -28.80 13.91
N ASN A 764 -14.73 -29.22 14.40
CA ASN A 764 -13.71 -28.32 14.92
C ASN A 764 -12.68 -27.89 13.87
N SER A 765 -12.32 -26.60 13.87
CA SER A 765 -11.08 -26.15 13.20
C SER A 765 -9.88 -26.45 14.09
N TRP A 766 -8.96 -27.26 13.57
CA TRP A 766 -7.69 -27.63 14.23
C TRP A 766 -6.51 -26.79 13.77
N PHE A 767 -6.71 -25.98 12.72
CA PHE A 767 -5.73 -25.02 12.26
C PHE A 767 -6.22 -23.60 12.52
N LYS A 768 -5.27 -22.71 12.77
CA LYS A 768 -5.46 -21.27 12.89
C LYS A 768 -4.47 -20.55 11.98
N ILE A 769 -4.87 -19.39 11.48
CA ILE A 769 -3.96 -18.55 10.70
C ILE A 769 -3.10 -17.75 11.68
N LYS A 770 -1.79 -17.95 11.61
CA LYS A 770 -0.78 -17.18 12.32
C LYS A 770 -0.26 -16.07 11.41
N PHE A 771 -0.12 -14.88 11.97
CA PHE A 771 0.48 -13.74 11.28
C PHE A 771 1.88 -13.48 11.81
N ASP A 772 2.85 -13.40 10.91
CA ASP A 772 4.19 -12.93 11.16
C ASP A 772 4.41 -11.65 10.37
N VAL A 773 5.03 -10.64 10.99
CA VAL A 773 5.39 -9.38 10.32
C VAL A 773 6.91 -9.32 10.22
N ILE A 774 7.42 -9.10 9.01
CA ILE A 774 8.83 -8.90 8.75
C ILE A 774 9.06 -7.44 8.40
N TYR A 775 10.02 -6.81 9.06
CA TYR A 775 10.44 -5.44 8.78
C TYR A 775 11.97 -5.36 8.78
N ASP A 776 12.53 -4.85 7.68
CA ASP A 776 13.98 -4.76 7.46
C ASP A 776 14.72 -6.10 7.72
N GLY A 777 14.12 -7.21 7.24
CA GLY A 777 14.66 -8.57 7.38
C GLY A 777 14.43 -9.25 8.74
N ASP A 778 14.03 -8.51 9.78
CA ASP A 778 13.79 -9.06 11.11
C ASP A 778 12.31 -9.49 11.29
N ASN A 779 12.05 -10.55 12.05
CA ASN A 779 10.69 -10.92 12.46
C ASN A 779 10.22 -10.07 13.64
N TYR A 780 8.97 -9.60 13.62
CA TYR A 780 8.37 -8.74 14.63
C TYR A 780 8.61 -9.25 16.05
N ASN A 781 8.48 -10.56 16.30
CA ASN A 781 8.62 -11.12 17.63
C ASN A 781 10.06 -11.01 18.18
N GLU A 782 11.06 -10.96 17.29
CA GLU A 782 12.50 -10.88 17.60
C GLU A 782 13.03 -9.44 17.72
N MET A 783 12.23 -8.45 17.32
CA MET A 783 12.61 -7.04 17.35
C MET A 783 12.71 -6.45 18.77
N SER A 784 13.55 -5.41 18.90
CA SER A 784 13.57 -4.54 20.08
C SER A 784 12.19 -3.90 20.30
N GLN A 785 11.87 -3.54 21.54
CA GLN A 785 10.58 -2.89 21.82
C GLN A 785 10.40 -1.56 21.08
N GLY A 786 11.49 -0.80 20.89
CA GLY A 786 11.46 0.43 20.10
C GLY A 786 11.16 0.17 18.62
N LYS A 787 11.81 -0.84 18.02
CA LYS A 787 11.54 -1.23 16.62
C LYS A 787 10.11 -1.78 16.45
N LYS A 788 9.59 -2.54 17.42
CA LYS A 788 8.17 -2.96 17.46
C LYS A 788 7.21 -1.76 17.47
N ALA A 789 7.47 -0.77 18.32
CA ALA A 789 6.64 0.45 18.39
C ALA A 789 6.65 1.22 17.06
N PHE A 790 7.81 1.33 16.41
CA PHE A 790 7.92 1.93 15.08
C PHE A 790 7.12 1.16 14.02
N VAL A 791 7.24 -0.17 13.99
CA VAL A 791 6.50 -1.02 13.03
C VAL A 791 4.99 -0.82 13.21
N VAL A 792 4.49 -0.72 14.44
CA VAL A 792 3.07 -0.43 14.71
C VAL A 792 2.66 0.94 14.16
N LEU A 793 3.46 1.99 14.39
CA LEU A 793 3.21 3.32 13.82
C LEU A 793 3.14 3.26 12.30
N LYS A 794 4.15 2.65 11.68
CA LYS A 794 4.27 2.55 10.23
C LYS A 794 3.11 1.77 9.62
N MET A 795 2.78 0.60 10.17
CA MET A 795 1.65 -0.20 9.71
C MET A 795 0.33 0.57 9.81
N THR A 796 0.09 1.24 10.94
CA THR A 796 -1.14 2.04 11.15
C THR A 796 -1.25 3.15 10.10
N LEU A 797 -0.16 3.82 9.78
CA LEU A 797 -0.14 4.97 8.86
C LEU A 797 -0.06 4.59 7.38
N ASP A 798 0.62 3.50 7.03
CA ASP A 798 0.78 3.02 5.64
C ASP A 798 -0.44 2.26 5.13
N CYS A 799 -1.22 1.65 6.03
CA CYS A 799 -2.44 0.93 5.66
C CYS A 799 -3.68 1.82 5.61
N SER A 800 -3.64 2.99 6.24
CA SER A 800 -4.73 3.97 6.17
C SER A 800 -4.76 4.61 4.77
N GLU A 801 -5.87 4.45 4.05
CA GLU A 801 -6.12 5.23 2.82
C GLU A 801 -6.45 6.70 3.12
N SER A 802 -6.73 7.02 4.39
CA SER A 802 -7.05 8.37 4.82
C SER A 802 -5.87 9.31 4.61
N LYS A 803 -6.13 10.46 3.99
CA LYS A 803 -5.16 11.56 3.85
C LYS A 803 -5.30 12.62 4.95
N CYS A 804 -6.06 12.32 6.00
CA CYS A 804 -6.26 13.22 7.13
C CYS A 804 -4.94 13.60 7.86
N PRO A 805 -4.91 14.69 8.64
CA PRO A 805 -3.72 15.08 9.39
C PRO A 805 -3.23 14.01 10.37
N ILE A 806 -1.92 13.87 10.49
CA ILE A 806 -1.24 13.02 11.47
C ILE A 806 -0.71 13.91 12.59
N ILE A 807 -1.05 13.58 13.83
CA ILE A 807 -0.60 14.28 15.02
C ILE A 807 0.20 13.31 15.88
N ILE A 808 1.45 13.64 16.20
CA ILE A 808 2.36 12.76 16.93
C ILE A 808 2.96 13.51 18.12
N ASP A 809 2.81 12.97 19.33
CA ASP A 809 3.33 13.55 20.57
C ASP A 809 4.48 12.71 21.13
N GLN A 810 5.70 13.26 21.05
CA GLN A 810 6.95 12.68 21.58
C GLN A 810 7.17 11.21 21.15
N PRO A 811 7.22 10.93 19.84
CA PRO A 811 7.46 9.58 19.36
C PRO A 811 8.82 9.02 19.78
N GLU A 812 9.80 9.89 20.05
CA GLU A 812 11.13 9.51 20.53
C GLU A 812 11.15 8.74 21.86
N ASP A 813 10.14 8.90 22.71
CA ASP A 813 10.10 8.22 24.01
C ASP A 813 9.80 6.71 23.87
N ASP A 814 9.13 6.33 22.79
CA ASP A 814 8.76 4.95 22.48
C ASP A 814 9.79 4.24 21.59
N LEU A 815 10.77 4.98 21.06
CA LEU A 815 11.72 4.51 20.05
C LEU A 815 13.15 4.46 20.60
N ASP A 816 13.98 3.58 20.05
CA ASP A 816 15.41 3.62 20.37
C ASP A 816 16.13 4.72 19.56
N ASN A 817 17.25 5.22 20.10
CA ASN A 817 18.00 6.32 19.47
C ASN A 817 18.41 6.03 18.02
N ARG A 818 18.63 4.77 17.65
CA ARG A 818 19.03 4.41 16.28
C ARG A 818 17.82 4.49 15.34
N ALA A 819 16.69 3.91 15.74
CA ALA A 819 15.43 3.92 15.01
C ALA A 819 14.88 5.35 14.79
N ILE A 820 15.08 6.25 15.75
CA ILE A 820 14.70 7.67 15.59
C ILE A 820 15.34 8.27 14.31
N TYR A 821 16.62 8.01 14.07
CA TYR A 821 17.33 8.62 12.93
C TYR A 821 17.14 7.88 11.62
N SER A 822 17.25 6.56 11.62
CA SER A 822 17.17 5.79 10.37
C SER A 822 15.73 5.58 9.90
N GLU A 823 14.78 5.46 10.83
CA GLU A 823 13.42 5.02 10.52
C GLU A 823 12.42 6.17 10.62
N LEU A 824 12.32 6.84 11.79
CA LEU A 824 11.33 7.91 11.99
C LEU A 824 11.58 9.11 11.08
N VAL A 825 12.81 9.62 10.99
CA VAL A 825 13.13 10.76 10.11
C VAL A 825 12.83 10.44 8.65
N THR A 826 13.23 9.26 8.17
CA THR A 826 12.96 8.81 6.80
C THR A 826 11.45 8.73 6.54
N PHE A 827 10.72 8.15 7.48
CA PHE A 827 9.26 8.05 7.42
C PHE A 827 8.59 9.44 7.36
N LEU A 828 8.98 10.37 8.24
CA LEU A 828 8.46 11.73 8.26
C LEU A 828 8.73 12.46 6.93
N LYS A 829 9.96 12.35 6.38
CA LYS A 829 10.33 12.95 5.09
C LYS A 829 9.49 12.44 3.92
N GLN A 830 9.12 11.17 3.94
CA GLN A 830 8.26 10.56 2.92
C GLN A 830 6.79 10.97 3.12
N LYS A 831 6.26 10.81 4.33
CA LYS A 831 4.82 11.04 4.60
C LYS A 831 4.40 12.49 4.57
N LYS A 832 5.26 13.44 4.95
CA LYS A 832 4.93 14.87 4.90
C LYS A 832 4.58 15.36 3.49
N LYS A 833 5.03 14.66 2.45
CA LYS A 833 4.68 14.96 1.05
C LYS A 833 3.22 14.65 0.74
N GLU A 834 2.67 13.60 1.38
CA GLU A 834 1.32 13.10 1.13
C GLU A 834 0.28 13.63 2.11
N ARG A 835 0.65 13.81 3.39
CA ARG A 835 -0.26 14.15 4.49
C ARG A 835 0.34 15.27 5.34
N GLN A 836 -0.51 16.07 5.97
CA GLN A 836 -0.07 17.03 6.98
C GLN A 836 0.39 16.30 8.24
N ILE A 837 1.53 16.70 8.80
CA ILE A 837 2.06 16.14 10.04
C ILE A 837 2.30 17.27 11.05
N ILE A 838 1.75 17.12 12.25
CA ILE A 838 2.02 17.99 13.40
C ILE A 838 2.71 17.16 14.47
N LEU A 839 4.00 17.41 14.68
CA LEU A 839 4.88 16.66 15.56
C LEU A 839 5.25 17.51 16.78
N VAL A 840 5.06 17.00 17.99
CA VAL A 840 5.73 17.51 19.19
C VAL A 840 6.95 16.64 19.46
N THR A 841 8.12 17.26 19.62
CA THR A 841 9.34 16.55 19.99
C THR A 841 10.21 17.40 20.91
N HIS A 842 10.94 16.74 21.80
CA HIS A 842 12.03 17.37 22.55
C HIS A 842 13.40 17.11 21.92
N ASN A 843 13.47 16.28 20.87
CA ASN A 843 14.69 16.00 20.13
C ASN A 843 14.80 16.90 18.90
N ALA A 844 15.54 18.00 19.03
CA ALA A 844 15.75 18.94 17.94
C ALA A 844 16.45 18.33 16.71
N ASN A 845 17.13 17.19 16.85
CA ASN A 845 17.71 16.51 15.69
C ASN A 845 16.63 15.91 14.77
N VAL A 846 15.48 15.49 15.31
CA VAL A 846 14.35 15.02 14.48
C VAL A 846 13.84 16.17 13.61
N VAL A 847 13.74 17.37 14.17
CA VAL A 847 13.25 18.57 13.47
C VAL A 847 14.15 18.96 12.30
N VAL A 848 15.46 18.99 12.53
CA VAL A 848 16.46 19.35 11.51
C VAL A 848 16.56 18.26 10.45
N ASN A 849 16.71 16.99 10.85
CA ASN A 849 16.95 15.90 9.91
C ASN A 849 15.69 15.50 9.14
N ALA A 850 14.49 15.75 9.68
CA ALA A 850 13.22 15.59 8.94
C ALA A 850 12.88 16.79 8.04
N ASP A 851 13.73 17.83 8.02
CA ASP A 851 13.59 19.03 7.20
C ASP A 851 12.23 19.71 7.44
N SER A 852 11.90 20.02 8.69
CA SER A 852 10.59 20.57 9.06
C SER A 852 10.32 21.90 8.35
N GLU A 853 9.19 22.02 7.66
CA GLU A 853 8.83 23.25 6.95
C GLU A 853 8.48 24.39 7.90
N LEU A 854 7.82 24.08 9.02
CA LEU A 854 7.51 25.04 10.07
C LEU A 854 7.96 24.53 11.44
N ILE A 855 8.67 25.38 12.18
CA ILE A 855 9.04 25.13 13.56
C ILE A 855 8.25 26.08 14.46
N ILE A 856 7.64 25.53 15.51
CA ILE A 856 6.97 26.29 16.57
C ILE A 856 7.77 26.09 17.86
N VAL A 857 8.37 27.15 18.36
CA VAL A 857 9.10 27.16 19.63
C VAL A 857 8.15 27.63 20.73
N ALA A 858 7.87 26.75 21.68
CA ALA A 858 7.02 26.99 22.83
C ALA A 858 7.86 27.37 24.07
N ASN A 859 7.46 28.44 24.76
CA ASN A 859 8.09 28.87 26.01
C ASN A 859 7.06 29.08 27.12
N GLN A 860 7.42 28.62 28.33
CA GLN A 860 6.68 28.94 29.55
C GLN A 860 7.34 30.12 30.25
N HIS A 861 6.50 31.04 30.73
CA HIS A 861 6.97 32.22 31.46
C HIS A 861 7.75 31.83 32.71
N GLY A 862 8.97 32.36 32.82
CA GLY A 862 9.82 32.19 33.98
C GLY A 862 10.74 33.39 34.18
N ILE A 863 11.42 33.44 35.33
CA ILE A 863 12.34 34.54 35.70
C ILE A 863 13.47 34.69 34.66
N HIS A 864 13.97 33.57 34.14
CA HIS A 864 15.04 33.52 33.14
C HIS A 864 14.51 33.30 31.71
N SER A 865 13.19 33.19 31.55
CA SER A 865 12.51 32.95 30.27
C SER A 865 11.24 33.81 30.14
N PRO A 866 11.33 35.14 30.25
CA PRO A 866 10.18 36.02 30.20
C PRO A 866 9.39 35.90 28.88
N ASN A 867 8.08 36.02 29.00
CA ASN A 867 7.13 36.07 27.90
C ASN A 867 6.59 37.49 27.81
N MET A 868 6.11 37.89 26.63
CA MET A 868 5.43 39.19 26.50
C MET A 868 4.26 39.27 27.48
N ASN A 869 4.08 40.43 28.12
CA ASN A 869 2.99 40.71 29.06
C ASN A 869 2.82 39.66 30.18
N ASN A 870 3.86 38.90 30.52
CA ASN A 870 3.83 37.81 31.50
C ASN A 870 2.78 36.70 31.21
N HIS A 871 2.39 36.51 29.94
CA HIS A 871 1.53 35.39 29.55
C HIS A 871 2.19 34.05 29.91
N LYS A 872 1.43 33.12 30.50
CA LYS A 872 1.93 31.80 30.94
C LYS A 872 2.64 31.05 29.82
N PHE A 873 2.07 31.04 28.62
CA PHE A 873 2.64 30.41 27.43
C PHE A 873 2.79 31.41 26.28
N GLN A 874 3.88 31.27 25.52
CA GLN A 874 4.13 32.01 24.30
C GLN A 874 4.71 31.06 23.25
N TYR A 875 4.36 31.30 21.99
CA TYR A 875 4.82 30.54 20.84
C TYR A 875 5.46 31.48 19.82
N LYS A 876 6.57 31.05 19.23
CA LYS A 876 7.19 31.70 18.08
C LYS A 876 7.28 30.69 16.95
N PHE A 877 6.97 31.10 15.74
CA PHE A 877 6.87 30.21 14.61
C PHE A 877 7.55 30.79 13.37
N GLY A 878 8.19 29.93 12.59
CA GLY A 878 8.90 30.27 11.36
C GLY A 878 9.65 29.05 10.81
N SER A 879 10.16 29.17 9.59
CA SER A 879 11.06 28.15 9.04
C SER A 879 12.44 28.19 9.70
N ILE A 880 13.28 27.18 9.43
CA ILE A 880 14.63 27.11 9.99
C ILE A 880 15.53 28.26 9.48
N GLU A 881 15.31 28.71 8.25
CA GLU A 881 15.99 29.83 7.61
C GLU A 881 15.48 31.22 8.07
N SER A 882 14.42 31.27 8.87
CA SER A 882 13.78 32.53 9.24
C SER A 882 14.69 33.41 10.10
N LEU A 883 14.87 34.66 9.65
CA LEU A 883 15.72 35.66 10.29
C LEU A 883 14.95 36.58 11.25
N ASP A 884 13.63 36.41 11.38
CA ASP A 884 12.79 37.29 12.21
C ASP A 884 13.18 37.19 13.70
N HIS A 885 13.65 38.30 14.26
CA HIS A 885 13.93 38.46 15.68
C HIS A 885 14.14 39.95 16.02
N ASP A 886 13.89 40.32 17.27
CA ASP A 886 14.17 41.63 17.82
C ASP A 886 15.04 41.48 19.07
N PRO A 887 16.36 41.70 18.99
CA PRO A 887 17.28 41.61 20.12
C PRO A 887 16.93 42.53 21.30
N SER A 888 16.16 43.61 21.05
CA SER A 888 15.73 44.56 22.09
C SER A 888 14.43 44.16 22.79
N CYS A 889 13.73 43.15 22.28
CA CYS A 889 12.47 42.68 22.86
C CYS A 889 12.70 42.08 24.25
N SER A 890 11.75 42.24 25.18
CA SER A 890 11.83 41.66 26.52
C SER A 890 11.47 40.16 26.57
N SER A 891 10.81 39.63 25.52
CA SER A 891 10.43 38.22 25.43
C SER A 891 11.59 37.36 24.94
N THR A 892 11.86 36.26 25.66
CA THR A 892 12.92 35.29 25.32
C THR A 892 12.78 34.72 23.92
N LEU A 893 11.54 34.46 23.47
CA LEU A 893 11.31 33.90 22.15
C LEU A 893 11.63 34.91 21.05
N ASN A 894 11.20 36.16 21.21
CA ASN A 894 11.35 37.19 20.19
C ASN A 894 12.79 37.70 20.05
N GLN A 895 13.62 37.57 21.10
CA GLN A 895 15.03 37.96 21.09
C GLN A 895 15.92 37.16 20.11
N LYS A 896 15.51 35.95 19.72
CA LYS A 896 16.36 35.02 18.96
C LYS A 896 15.65 34.49 17.74
N THR A 897 16.41 34.09 16.72
CA THR A 897 15.89 33.41 15.52
C THR A 897 15.44 31.98 15.83
N ILE A 898 14.65 31.38 14.93
CA ILE A 898 14.23 29.97 15.04
C ILE A 898 15.46 29.05 15.13
N LYS A 899 16.44 29.25 14.24
CA LYS A 899 17.71 28.51 14.24
C LYS A 899 18.42 28.58 15.59
N SER A 900 18.48 29.75 16.23
CA SER A 900 19.10 29.90 17.55
C SER A 900 18.38 29.10 18.64
N HIS A 901 17.05 29.08 18.63
CA HIS A 901 16.26 28.26 19.55
C HIS A 901 16.47 26.76 19.34
N ILE A 902 16.55 26.31 18.08
CA ILE A 902 16.88 24.92 17.75
C ILE A 902 18.25 24.56 18.32
N CYS A 903 19.27 25.40 18.11
CA CYS A 903 20.62 25.18 18.64
C CYS A 903 20.67 25.13 20.18
N GLU A 904 19.78 25.83 20.89
CA GLU A 904 19.71 25.76 22.36
C GLU A 904 19.09 24.46 22.87
N ILE A 905 18.21 23.85 22.08
CA ILE A 905 17.55 22.58 22.41
C ILE A 905 18.43 21.39 21.99
N LEU A 906 19.23 21.52 20.94
CA LEU A 906 20.20 20.51 20.52
C LEU A 906 21.23 20.23 21.62
N GLU A 907 21.44 18.95 21.94
CA GLU A 907 22.38 18.53 23.00
C GLU A 907 23.80 19.08 22.77
N GLY A 908 24.17 20.08 23.56
CA GLY A 908 25.48 20.74 23.56
C GLY A 908 25.53 22.10 22.85
N GLY A 909 24.56 22.41 21.99
CA GLY A 909 24.51 23.66 21.22
C GLY A 909 25.75 23.96 20.37
N ASP A 910 25.72 25.11 19.68
CA ASP A 910 26.81 25.54 18.77
C ASP A 910 28.18 25.54 19.47
N ARG A 911 28.20 25.95 20.74
CA ARG A 911 29.41 25.96 21.56
C ARG A 911 29.99 24.56 21.78
N ALA A 912 29.19 23.54 22.06
CA ALA A 912 29.74 22.18 22.23
C ALA A 912 30.19 21.60 20.90
N PHE A 913 29.51 21.89 19.78
CA PHE A 913 29.98 21.45 18.46
C PHE A 913 31.34 22.08 18.13
N LYS A 914 31.48 23.40 18.26
CA LYS A 914 32.76 24.10 18.07
C LYS A 914 33.85 23.61 19.03
N LEU A 915 33.51 23.37 20.30
CA LEU A 915 34.47 22.81 21.27
C LEU A 915 34.89 21.37 20.92
N ARG A 916 33.96 20.53 20.43
CA ARG A 916 34.27 19.18 19.95
C ARG A 916 35.14 19.24 18.69
N GLU A 917 34.77 20.07 17.72
CA GLU A 917 35.53 20.31 16.49
C GLU A 917 36.96 20.76 16.81
N GLN A 918 37.12 21.74 17.71
CA GLN A 918 38.44 22.20 18.18
C GLN A 918 39.20 21.11 18.95
N LYS A 919 38.53 20.37 19.85
CA LYS A 919 39.16 19.35 20.70
C LYS A 919 39.62 18.12 19.92
N TYR A 920 38.83 17.71 18.93
CA TYR A 920 39.10 16.53 18.11
C TYR A 920 39.72 16.87 16.76
N ASN A 921 39.95 18.16 16.49
CA ASN A 921 40.52 18.67 15.24
C ASN A 921 39.75 18.15 14.00
N LEU A 922 38.42 18.20 14.07
CA LEU A 922 37.52 17.65 13.04
C LEU A 922 37.32 18.60 11.83
N ALA A 923 37.80 19.84 11.93
CA ALA A 923 37.86 20.75 10.80
C ALA A 923 39.06 20.35 9.91
N SER A 924 38.82 19.52 8.90
CA SER A 924 39.76 19.21 7.83
C SER A 924 39.33 19.85 6.52
#